data_AF-A0A5C7PS09-F1
#
_entry.id   AF-A0A5C7PS09-F1
#
_cell.length_a   1.000
_cell.length_b   1.000
_cell.length_c   1.000
_cell.angle_alpha   90.00
_cell.angle_beta   90.00
_cell.angle_gamma   90.00
#
_symmetry.space_group_name_H-M   'P 1'
#
loop_
_entity.id
_entity.type
_entity.pdbx_description
1 polymer ?
#
loop_
_entity_poly.entity_id
_entity_poly.type
_entity_poly.pdbx_seq_one_letter_code
_entity_poly.pdbx_strand_id
1 'polypeptide(L)'
;MFTGIVAAVGRIERVEPLGDGARLVVDAGALGLDDVAIGDSIAIQGACMTAVSIDGTRFCVDVSRESLNKTVGLDAPGEVNLEKALRLSDRLGGHLVSGHVDGLGEVVLFSEINESWRLDVRVPPELSKYFAYKGSATINGTSLTVNSVTDTPQGAVISINLIPHTIAVTTLRNLRVGDRVNVEVDLIARYVERMMRGDGSGRGGVCRLSPPRRPDRMPDPPGAGASGGARGEDRMRIGSRDVGPGSVCRSMVLALLLAWVPIAQAAGLRAFSPQGEVAVVRQVRAVFTDPMVRLGEPRQPAPFDLVCSGTPPGAGRWTDERTWVHEFEQPLAAGARCVARPRAGLRALDGAVPSVPAEVVFTTGGPAIVRTLPPAGAHVDEEQVFVLVLSGAVDPVQLRQRAWCEVSGLGERVPVRVVEGDDRDRLVARYAARDRFVLVLGCARRLPGDAALDLVWDAGIVSREGVPTRRRQVLRYKVRAPFAATFGCTRENAAAPCTPLGEMRVEFNAPVDRALAQAVRLAFPAGPRMPVPESDSSVVSSVVFRGPFPESTPFRILLPDGLRDADGRLLSNAAAFPMDSRTAAYPPLAKFAAAPFGILESHAEPAMPVTLRGIEPSAVLSVVAPGRDQALPPPRDQAAAPARDQGAAPAPDRAAPPRPDQLR
;
A
#
# COMPACT_ATOMS: atom_id res chain seq x y z
N MET A 1 16.11 -5.48 8.11
CA MET A 1 15.33 -6.50 7.38
C MET A 1 16.21 -7.73 7.23
N PHE A 2 15.61 -8.90 7.34
CA PHE A 2 16.24 -10.22 7.42
C PHE A 2 15.39 -11.22 6.61
N THR A 3 15.84 -12.47 6.56
CA THR A 3 15.18 -13.56 5.81
C THR A 3 14.61 -14.64 6.72
N GLY A 4 15.04 -14.67 7.99
CA GLY A 4 14.77 -15.75 8.93
C GLY A 4 15.60 -17.01 8.65
N ILE A 5 16.65 -16.91 7.84
CA ILE A 5 17.61 -17.99 7.65
C ILE A 5 18.77 -17.73 8.60
N VAL A 6 18.75 -18.43 9.74
CA VAL A 6 19.79 -18.33 10.77
C VAL A 6 21.14 -18.68 10.17
N ALA A 7 22.09 -17.76 10.27
CA ALA A 7 23.42 -17.90 9.69
C ALA A 7 24.44 -18.52 10.67
N ALA A 8 24.24 -18.32 11.97
CA ALA A 8 25.04 -18.96 13.01
C ALA A 8 24.30 -19.04 14.35
N VAL A 9 24.74 -19.94 15.22
CA VAL A 9 24.41 -19.89 16.65
C VAL A 9 25.56 -19.23 17.39
N GLY A 10 25.27 -18.09 18.00
CA GLY A 10 26.19 -17.38 18.89
C GLY A 10 25.85 -17.62 20.35
N ARG A 11 26.49 -16.87 21.24
CA ARG A 11 26.27 -16.95 22.68
C ARG A 11 26.32 -15.58 23.34
N ILE A 12 25.29 -15.26 24.12
CA ILE A 12 25.35 -14.15 25.07
C ILE A 12 26.30 -14.58 26.19
N GLU A 13 27.44 -13.90 26.31
CA GLU A 13 28.43 -14.14 27.36
C GLU A 13 28.09 -13.38 28.64
N ARG A 14 27.62 -12.13 28.49
CA ARG A 14 27.28 -11.24 29.61
C ARG A 14 26.06 -10.39 29.31
N VAL A 15 25.30 -10.11 30.37
CA VAL A 15 24.18 -9.16 30.39
C VAL A 15 24.46 -8.14 31.47
N GLU A 16 24.65 -6.89 31.08
CA GLU A 16 25.05 -5.80 31.98
C GLU A 16 23.91 -4.78 32.07
N PRO A 17 23.47 -4.36 33.27
CA PRO A 17 22.43 -3.34 33.41
C PRO A 17 22.85 -2.02 32.75
N LEU A 18 21.97 -1.43 31.95
CA LEU A 18 22.21 -0.13 31.30
C LEU A 18 20.94 0.74 31.38
N GLY A 19 20.88 1.62 32.38
CA GLY A 19 19.67 2.39 32.68
C GLY A 19 18.50 1.45 32.97
N ASP A 20 17.40 1.62 32.22
CA ASP A 20 16.27 0.69 32.29
C ASP A 20 16.42 -0.55 31.38
N GLY A 21 17.42 -0.59 30.51
CA GLY A 21 17.70 -1.70 29.60
C GLY A 21 18.89 -2.56 30.03
N ALA A 22 19.47 -3.26 29.07
CA ALA A 22 20.68 -4.05 29.26
C ALA A 22 21.64 -3.93 28.07
N ARG A 23 22.93 -3.97 28.34
CA ARG A 23 23.97 -4.19 27.34
C ARG A 23 24.29 -5.68 27.28
N LEU A 24 24.23 -6.26 26.09
CA LEU A 24 24.61 -7.65 25.87
C LEU A 24 26.00 -7.71 25.25
N VAL A 25 26.84 -8.60 25.75
CA VAL A 25 28.09 -8.99 25.10
C VAL A 25 27.87 -10.35 24.46
N VAL A 26 27.97 -10.41 23.14
CA VAL A 26 27.61 -11.59 22.35
C VAL A 26 28.82 -12.07 21.56
N ASP A 27 29.17 -13.33 21.72
CA ASP A 27 30.08 -14.04 20.81
C ASP A 27 29.29 -14.49 19.58
N ALA A 28 29.70 -14.01 18.41
CA ALA A 28 29.03 -14.25 17.14
C ALA A 28 29.25 -15.67 16.59
N GLY A 29 30.13 -16.47 17.20
CA GLY A 29 30.43 -17.82 16.77
C GLY A 29 30.87 -17.86 15.29
N ALA A 30 30.16 -18.62 14.47
CA ALA A 30 30.50 -18.79 13.05
C ALA A 30 29.96 -17.68 12.12
N LEU A 31 29.29 -16.63 12.63
CA LEU A 31 28.59 -15.64 11.79
C LEU A 31 29.52 -14.84 10.87
N GLY A 32 30.76 -14.60 11.33
CA GLY A 32 31.72 -13.69 10.69
C GLY A 32 31.30 -12.23 10.81
N LEU A 33 32.16 -11.39 11.39
CA LEU A 33 31.90 -9.97 11.64
C LEU A 33 32.75 -9.02 10.77
N ASP A 34 33.58 -9.55 9.88
CA ASP A 34 34.53 -8.78 9.05
C ASP A 34 33.83 -7.75 8.15
N ASP A 35 32.55 -7.96 7.88
CA ASP A 35 31.71 -7.17 6.98
C ASP A 35 30.54 -6.46 7.70
N VAL A 36 30.64 -6.35 9.03
CA VAL A 36 29.69 -5.66 9.91
C VAL A 36 30.37 -4.42 10.50
N ALA A 37 29.69 -3.27 10.42
CA ALA A 37 30.11 -2.02 11.03
C ALA A 37 29.35 -1.71 12.33
N ILE A 38 29.93 -0.87 13.18
CA ILE A 38 29.18 -0.26 14.29
C ILE A 38 28.01 0.53 13.71
N GLY A 39 26.80 0.29 14.24
CA GLY A 39 25.55 0.83 13.72
C GLY A 39 24.76 -0.14 12.82
N ASP A 40 25.37 -1.23 12.37
CA ASP A 40 24.66 -2.25 11.60
C ASP A 40 23.72 -3.08 12.49
N SER A 41 22.70 -3.66 11.85
CA SER A 41 21.70 -4.47 12.51
C SER A 41 22.00 -5.97 12.40
N ILE A 42 21.93 -6.67 13.53
CA ILE A 42 22.00 -8.13 13.64
C ILE A 42 20.75 -8.60 14.37
N ALA A 43 20.05 -9.59 13.83
CA ALA A 43 18.96 -10.25 14.52
C ALA A 43 19.51 -11.23 15.55
N ILE A 44 19.11 -11.08 16.81
CA ILE A 44 19.47 -11.97 17.93
C ILE A 44 18.19 -12.63 18.43
N GLN A 45 18.06 -13.95 18.24
CA GLN A 45 16.81 -14.69 18.45
C GLN A 45 15.58 -14.05 17.76
N GLY A 46 15.79 -13.49 16.56
CA GLY A 46 14.75 -12.83 15.78
C GLY A 46 14.47 -11.39 16.18
N ALA A 47 15.13 -10.84 17.21
CA ALA A 47 15.00 -9.44 17.57
C ALA A 47 16.13 -8.61 16.93
N CYS A 48 15.77 -7.58 16.18
CA CYS A 48 16.72 -6.68 15.51
C CYS A 48 17.47 -5.84 16.54
N MET A 49 18.79 -5.95 16.58
CA MET A 49 19.66 -5.21 17.48
C MET A 49 20.76 -4.48 16.73
N THR A 50 21.14 -3.30 17.21
CA THR A 50 22.20 -2.49 16.62
C THR A 50 23.53 -2.78 17.31
N ALA A 51 24.56 -3.16 16.55
CA ALA A 51 25.91 -3.35 17.06
C ALA A 51 26.51 -2.01 17.52
N VAL A 52 26.83 -1.88 18.81
CA VAL A 52 27.42 -0.65 19.39
C VAL A 52 28.94 -0.74 19.58
N SER A 53 29.48 -1.96 19.60
CA SER A 53 30.92 -2.22 19.52
C SER A 53 31.16 -3.61 18.92
N ILE A 54 32.33 -3.79 18.29
CA ILE A 54 32.76 -5.04 17.68
C ILE A 54 34.23 -5.25 18.05
N ASP A 55 34.57 -6.43 18.57
CA ASP A 55 35.91 -6.84 18.98
C ASP A 55 36.16 -8.30 18.62
N GLY A 56 36.87 -8.54 17.51
CA GLY A 56 37.10 -9.87 16.97
C GLY A 56 35.80 -10.59 16.63
N THR A 57 35.51 -11.71 17.29
CA THR A 57 34.25 -12.46 17.12
C THR A 57 33.13 -11.95 18.01
N ARG A 58 33.39 -10.98 18.88
CA ARG A 58 32.40 -10.44 19.82
C ARG A 58 31.81 -9.14 19.31
N PHE A 59 30.56 -8.90 19.66
CA PHE A 59 29.91 -7.60 19.49
C PHE A 59 29.03 -7.29 20.69
N CYS A 60 28.81 -6.00 20.94
CA CYS A 60 27.88 -5.56 21.97
C CYS A 60 26.65 -4.93 21.33
N VAL A 61 25.52 -5.08 22.02
CA VAL A 61 24.25 -4.41 21.66
C VAL A 61 23.61 -3.82 22.91
N ASP A 62 22.92 -2.69 22.74
CA ASP A 62 22.11 -2.08 23.80
C ASP A 62 20.64 -2.42 23.56
N VAL A 63 20.00 -3.03 24.56
CA VAL A 63 18.63 -3.53 24.48
C VAL A 63 17.73 -2.71 25.38
N SER A 64 16.64 -2.18 24.81
CA SER A 64 15.66 -1.42 25.56
C SER A 64 14.83 -2.31 26.50
N ARG A 65 14.24 -1.71 27.54
CA ARG A 65 13.28 -2.41 28.41
C ARG A 65 12.08 -2.97 27.64
N GLU A 66 11.58 -2.23 26.64
CA GLU A 66 10.46 -2.69 25.82
C GLU A 66 10.83 -3.97 25.05
N SER A 67 12.02 -4.00 24.45
CA SER A 67 12.53 -5.19 23.75
C SER A 67 12.67 -6.38 24.70
N LEU A 68 13.20 -6.20 25.91
CA LEU A 68 13.29 -7.26 26.92
C LEU A 68 11.91 -7.76 27.35
N ASN A 69 10.92 -6.88 27.50
CA ASN A 69 9.55 -7.28 27.89
C ASN A 69 8.82 -8.08 26.80
N LYS A 70 9.20 -7.90 25.54
CA LYS A 70 8.55 -8.50 24.37
C LYS A 70 9.30 -9.72 23.83
N THR A 71 10.50 -10.00 24.33
CA THR A 71 11.35 -11.10 23.88
C THR A 71 11.72 -12.04 25.03
N VAL A 72 12.23 -13.21 24.69
CA VAL A 72 12.79 -14.20 25.63
C VAL A 72 14.20 -14.58 25.16
N GLY A 73 15.08 -14.87 26.12
CA GLY A 73 16.45 -15.33 25.87
C GLY A 73 17.48 -14.23 25.66
N LEU A 74 17.14 -12.97 25.93
CA LEU A 74 18.05 -11.82 25.86
C LEU A 74 18.44 -11.27 27.24
N ASP A 75 17.79 -11.74 28.31
CA ASP A 75 17.96 -11.29 29.69
C ASP A 75 18.96 -12.13 30.49
N ALA A 76 19.51 -13.18 29.90
CA ALA A 76 20.50 -14.06 30.52
C ALA A 76 21.56 -14.57 29.52
N PRO A 77 22.75 -14.98 29.99
CA PRO A 77 23.73 -15.67 29.16
C PRO A 77 23.18 -16.99 28.59
N GLY A 78 23.48 -17.29 27.32
CA GLY A 78 22.93 -18.47 26.63
C GLY A 78 23.15 -18.46 25.13
N GLU A 79 22.83 -19.58 24.47
CA GLU A 79 22.90 -19.68 23.01
C GLU A 79 21.77 -18.88 22.34
N VAL A 80 22.09 -18.25 21.21
CA VAL A 80 21.16 -17.41 20.44
C VAL A 80 21.32 -17.63 18.94
N ASN A 81 20.21 -17.66 18.19
CA ASN A 81 20.27 -17.61 16.73
C ASN A 81 20.69 -16.21 16.28
N LEU A 82 21.59 -16.14 15.29
CA LEU A 82 22.09 -14.90 14.72
C LEU A 82 21.89 -14.84 13.20
N GLU A 83 21.46 -13.69 12.71
CA GLU A 83 21.37 -13.37 11.29
C GLU A 83 21.78 -11.90 11.04
N LYS A 84 22.62 -11.65 10.03
CA LYS A 84 22.99 -10.29 9.61
C LYS A 84 21.86 -9.65 8.81
N ALA A 85 21.74 -8.33 8.84
CA ALA A 85 20.79 -7.63 7.99
C ALA A 85 21.06 -7.89 6.50
N LEU A 86 19.97 -8.07 5.75
CA LEU A 86 20.00 -8.38 4.32
C LEU A 86 20.58 -7.21 3.50
N ARG A 87 21.53 -7.50 2.61
CA ARG A 87 21.98 -6.61 1.53
C ARG A 87 21.09 -6.75 0.31
N LEU A 88 21.08 -5.74 -0.55
CA LEU A 88 20.29 -5.74 -1.79
C LEU A 88 20.62 -6.93 -2.72
N SER A 89 21.86 -7.42 -2.69
CA SER A 89 22.35 -8.54 -3.50
C SER A 89 22.04 -9.93 -2.91
N ASP A 90 21.53 -10.00 -1.68
CA ASP A 90 21.38 -11.27 -0.99
C ASP A 90 20.14 -12.02 -1.47
N ARG A 91 20.18 -13.36 -1.33
CA ARG A 91 19.04 -14.21 -1.65
C ARG A 91 18.05 -14.20 -0.50
N LEU A 92 16.77 -13.98 -0.80
CA LEU A 92 15.67 -14.14 0.15
C LEU A 92 15.29 -15.63 0.26
N GLY A 93 16.04 -16.41 1.05
CA GLY A 93 15.85 -17.86 1.19
C GLY A 93 14.67 -18.28 2.07
N GLY A 94 14.23 -17.41 2.98
CA GLY A 94 13.02 -17.58 3.80
C GLY A 94 11.91 -16.64 3.32
N HIS A 95 11.45 -15.76 4.22
CA HIS A 95 10.48 -14.71 3.91
C HIS A 95 10.97 -13.36 4.46
N LEU A 96 10.24 -12.27 4.22
CA LEU A 96 10.63 -10.95 4.73
C LEU A 96 10.41 -10.89 6.25
N VAL A 97 11.52 -10.88 6.98
CA VAL A 97 11.56 -10.74 8.45
C VAL A 97 12.03 -9.33 8.80
N SER A 98 11.28 -8.62 9.64
CA SER A 98 11.64 -7.28 10.11
C SER A 98 12.62 -7.31 11.28
N GLY A 99 12.55 -8.37 12.09
CA GLY A 99 13.24 -8.46 13.38
C GLY A 99 12.48 -7.75 14.49
N HIS A 100 11.19 -7.48 14.29
CA HIS A 100 10.30 -6.87 15.29
C HIS A 100 9.35 -7.94 15.83
N VAL A 101 9.81 -8.63 16.86
CA VAL A 101 9.05 -9.66 17.59
C VAL A 101 7.71 -9.10 18.06
N ASP A 102 6.62 -9.72 17.63
CA ASP A 102 5.25 -9.30 17.94
C ASP A 102 4.82 -9.73 19.34
N GLY A 103 5.31 -10.88 19.78
CA GLY A 103 4.98 -11.44 21.07
C GLY A 103 5.64 -12.79 21.31
N LEU A 104 5.17 -13.45 22.35
CA LEU A 104 5.78 -14.66 22.88
C LEU A 104 4.82 -15.83 22.72
N GLY A 105 5.29 -16.88 22.06
CA GLY A 105 4.60 -18.16 21.93
C GLY A 105 5.06 -19.14 23.01
N GLU A 106 4.26 -20.19 23.23
CA GLU A 106 4.56 -21.29 24.15
C GLU A 106 4.64 -22.60 23.37
N VAL A 107 5.70 -23.37 23.55
CA VAL A 107 5.84 -24.70 22.93
C VAL A 107 4.90 -25.68 23.62
N VAL A 108 3.92 -26.21 22.89
CA VAL A 108 2.93 -27.15 23.44
C VAL A 108 3.22 -28.60 23.08
N LEU A 109 3.94 -28.81 21.97
CA LEU A 109 4.44 -30.11 21.55
C LEU A 109 5.79 -29.92 20.88
N PHE A 110 6.74 -30.78 21.23
CA PHE A 110 7.99 -30.92 20.50
C PHE A 110 8.39 -32.39 20.48
N SER A 111 8.31 -33.03 19.32
CA SER A 111 8.49 -34.47 19.17
C SER A 111 9.06 -34.86 17.82
N GLU A 112 9.92 -35.86 17.79
CA GLU A 112 10.40 -36.47 16.54
C GLU A 112 9.24 -37.13 15.77
N ILE A 113 9.22 -36.92 14.46
CA ILE A 113 8.33 -37.61 13.52
C ILE A 113 9.19 -38.03 12.33
N ASN A 114 9.47 -39.34 12.25
CA ASN A 114 10.39 -39.93 11.27
C ASN A 114 11.76 -39.22 11.34
N GLU A 115 12.24 -38.70 10.20
CA GLU A 115 13.46 -37.90 10.11
C GLU A 115 13.27 -36.42 10.47
N SER A 116 12.06 -35.95 10.76
CA SER A 116 11.78 -34.54 11.09
C SER A 116 11.33 -34.37 12.55
N TRP A 117 11.08 -33.13 12.95
CA TRP A 117 10.52 -32.80 14.25
C TRP A 117 9.23 -32.02 14.06
N ARG A 118 8.19 -32.41 14.79
CA ARG A 118 6.99 -31.60 14.94
C ARG A 118 7.15 -30.64 16.10
N LEU A 119 6.95 -29.36 15.81
CA LEU A 119 6.88 -28.28 16.76
C LEU A 119 5.49 -27.65 16.69
N ASP A 120 4.72 -27.75 17.79
CA ASP A 120 3.48 -27.01 17.94
C ASP A 120 3.71 -25.85 18.91
N VAL A 121 3.36 -24.63 18.48
CA VAL A 121 3.49 -23.40 19.27
C VAL A 121 2.12 -22.78 19.46
N ARG A 122 1.73 -22.53 20.71
CA ARG A 122 0.56 -21.73 21.05
C ARG A 122 0.95 -20.25 21.01
N VAL A 123 0.31 -19.51 20.11
CA VAL A 123 0.43 -18.06 19.98
C VAL A 123 -0.78 -17.38 20.61
N PRO A 124 -0.64 -16.16 21.18
CA PRO A 124 -1.74 -15.48 21.85
C PRO A 124 -2.85 -15.02 20.88
N PRO A 125 -4.07 -14.74 21.39
CA PRO A 125 -5.24 -14.41 20.56
C PRO A 125 -5.02 -13.26 19.57
N GLU A 126 -4.29 -12.23 19.98
CA GLU A 126 -3.99 -11.06 19.16
C GLU A 126 -3.14 -11.38 17.92
N LEU A 127 -2.36 -12.47 17.96
CA LEU A 127 -1.51 -12.92 16.85
C LEU A 127 -2.14 -14.01 15.98
N SER A 128 -3.19 -14.67 16.48
CA SER A 128 -3.77 -15.88 15.88
C SER A 128 -4.19 -15.69 14.42
N LYS A 129 -4.82 -14.55 14.12
CA LYS A 129 -5.32 -14.19 12.78
C LYS A 129 -4.24 -14.00 11.70
N TYR A 130 -2.96 -13.90 12.07
CA TYR A 130 -1.87 -13.69 11.11
C TYR A 130 -1.24 -15.00 10.63
N PHE A 131 -1.60 -16.14 11.23
CA PHE A 131 -1.11 -17.44 10.82
C PHE A 131 -2.14 -18.16 9.95
N ALA A 132 -1.68 -18.75 8.86
CA ALA A 132 -2.51 -19.49 7.92
C ALA A 132 -1.82 -20.79 7.51
N TYR A 133 -2.60 -21.78 7.08
CA TYR A 133 -2.06 -23.00 6.49
C TYR A 133 -1.15 -22.67 5.29
N LYS A 134 0.06 -23.24 5.28
CA LYS A 134 1.15 -22.93 4.33
C LYS A 134 1.64 -21.48 4.35
N GLY A 135 1.28 -20.71 5.38
CA GLY A 135 1.85 -19.39 5.62
C GLY A 135 3.23 -19.46 6.25
N SER A 136 3.87 -18.29 6.39
CA SER A 136 5.17 -18.13 7.04
C SER A 136 4.99 -17.79 8.52
N ALA A 137 5.91 -18.29 9.35
CA ALA A 137 6.06 -17.90 10.74
C ALA A 137 7.55 -17.71 11.04
N THR A 138 7.89 -16.73 11.88
CA THR A 138 9.26 -16.58 12.39
C THR A 138 9.30 -16.95 13.87
N ILE A 139 10.03 -18.01 14.21
CA ILE A 139 10.20 -18.50 15.59
C ILE A 139 11.67 -18.41 15.98
N ASN A 140 11.99 -17.62 17.01
CA ASN A 140 13.37 -17.36 17.44
C ASN A 140 14.28 -16.91 16.27
N GLY A 141 13.74 -16.11 15.34
CA GLY A 141 14.46 -15.66 14.14
C GLY A 141 14.57 -16.70 13.03
N THR A 142 13.96 -17.88 13.16
CA THR A 142 13.94 -18.91 12.12
C THR A 142 12.63 -18.83 11.32
N SER A 143 12.73 -18.66 10.00
CA SER A 143 11.63 -18.67 9.04
C SER A 143 11.15 -20.10 8.82
N LEU A 144 9.86 -20.35 9.06
CA LEU A 144 9.25 -21.67 9.08
C LEU A 144 7.91 -21.66 8.35
N THR A 145 7.53 -22.80 7.77
CA THR A 145 6.23 -22.98 7.11
C THR A 145 5.23 -23.57 8.09
N VAL A 146 4.05 -22.94 8.20
CA VAL A 146 2.95 -23.43 9.04
C VAL A 146 2.23 -24.58 8.34
N ASN A 147 2.26 -25.77 8.94
CA ASN A 147 1.60 -26.97 8.43
C ASN A 147 0.13 -27.09 8.85
N SER A 148 -0.25 -26.49 9.97
CA SER A 148 -1.65 -26.36 10.36
C SER A 148 -1.82 -25.24 11.38
N VAL A 149 -3.03 -24.70 11.46
CA VAL A 149 -3.43 -23.74 12.49
C VAL A 149 -4.69 -24.28 13.13
N THR A 150 -4.76 -24.27 14.46
CA THR A 150 -5.95 -24.64 15.22
C THR A 150 -6.27 -23.55 16.20
N ASP A 151 -7.41 -22.88 16.01
CA ASP A 151 -7.88 -21.85 16.94
C ASP A 151 -8.35 -22.49 18.26
N THR A 152 -8.06 -21.80 19.36
CA THR A 152 -8.38 -22.20 20.74
C THR A 152 -8.89 -20.98 21.51
N PRO A 153 -9.57 -21.16 22.66
CA PRO A 153 -9.96 -20.04 23.50
C PRO A 153 -8.77 -19.19 23.99
N GLN A 154 -7.57 -19.75 24.05
CA GLN A 154 -6.34 -19.10 24.51
C GLN A 154 -5.48 -18.52 23.37
N GLY A 155 -5.94 -18.56 22.12
CA GLY A 155 -5.19 -18.12 20.94
C GLY A 155 -5.19 -19.18 19.85
N ALA A 156 -4.09 -19.41 19.15
CA ALA A 156 -4.00 -20.43 18.11
C ALA A 156 -2.79 -21.34 18.35
N VAL A 157 -2.92 -22.61 18.00
CA VAL A 157 -1.79 -23.55 17.94
C VAL A 157 -1.37 -23.68 16.49
N ILE A 158 -0.16 -23.22 16.18
CA ILE A 158 0.48 -23.41 14.88
C ILE A 158 1.37 -24.66 14.94
N SER A 159 1.24 -25.54 13.96
CA SER A 159 2.08 -26.74 13.83
C SER A 159 3.10 -26.54 12.71
N ILE A 160 4.35 -26.91 12.98
CA ILE A 160 5.50 -26.74 12.08
C ILE A 160 6.28 -28.06 12.04
N ASN A 161 6.68 -28.48 10.85
CA ASN A 161 7.60 -29.58 10.63
C ASN A 161 9.02 -29.05 10.39
N LEU A 162 9.93 -29.35 11.30
CA LEU A 162 11.34 -28.93 11.27
C LEU A 162 12.20 -30.05 10.69
N ILE A 163 12.98 -29.71 9.67
CA ILE A 163 13.93 -30.63 9.05
C ILE A 163 15.20 -30.78 9.93
N PRO A 164 15.94 -31.91 9.83
CA PRO A 164 17.18 -32.14 10.59
C PRO A 164 18.19 -31.00 10.52
N HIS A 165 18.36 -30.44 9.32
CA HIS A 165 19.32 -29.36 9.11
C HIS A 165 19.00 -28.15 9.98
N THR A 166 17.75 -27.70 10.01
CA THR A 166 17.30 -26.56 10.81
C THR A 166 17.48 -26.81 12.31
N ILE A 167 17.17 -28.01 12.79
CA ILE A 167 17.42 -28.38 14.19
C ILE A 167 18.92 -28.30 14.52
N ALA A 168 19.78 -28.85 13.67
CA ALA A 168 21.21 -28.89 13.90
C ALA A 168 21.85 -27.49 13.95
N VAL A 169 21.41 -26.56 13.10
CA VAL A 169 22.05 -25.24 12.93
C VAL A 169 21.35 -24.10 13.66
N THR A 170 20.31 -24.38 14.47
CA THR A 170 19.59 -23.35 15.25
C THR A 170 19.45 -23.77 16.71
N THR A 171 19.13 -22.82 17.59
CA THR A 171 18.83 -23.10 18.99
C THR A 171 17.53 -23.87 19.20
N LEU A 172 16.76 -24.15 18.13
CA LEU A 172 15.49 -24.90 18.23
C LEU A 172 15.73 -26.33 18.76
N ARG A 173 16.93 -26.90 18.61
CA ARG A 173 17.34 -28.18 19.23
C ARG A 173 17.20 -28.22 20.75
N ASN A 174 17.20 -27.06 21.41
CA ASN A 174 17.15 -26.96 22.87
C ASN A 174 15.71 -26.87 23.40
N LEU A 175 14.72 -26.75 22.52
CA LEU A 175 13.33 -26.52 22.93
C LEU A 175 12.73 -27.71 23.66
N ARG A 176 11.87 -27.40 24.63
CA ARG A 176 11.06 -28.33 25.41
C ARG A 176 9.63 -27.82 25.49
N VAL A 177 8.71 -28.73 25.77
CA VAL A 177 7.31 -28.36 26.05
C VAL A 177 7.28 -27.42 27.28
N GLY A 178 6.56 -26.32 27.15
CA GLY A 178 6.47 -25.24 28.14
C GLY A 178 7.44 -24.08 27.90
N ASP A 179 8.43 -24.24 27.01
CA ASP A 179 9.35 -23.16 26.69
C ASP A 179 8.64 -22.02 25.96
N ARG A 180 9.13 -20.79 26.20
CA ARG A 180 8.68 -19.61 25.46
C ARG A 180 9.57 -19.35 24.27
N VAL A 181 9.00 -18.84 23.19
CA VAL A 181 9.70 -18.51 21.95
C VAL A 181 9.32 -17.12 21.44
N ASN A 182 10.27 -16.43 20.82
CA ASN A 182 10.02 -15.17 20.12
C ASN A 182 9.24 -15.45 18.84
N VAL A 183 8.10 -14.78 18.66
CA VAL A 183 7.23 -14.96 17.50
C VAL A 183 7.13 -13.64 16.75
N GLU A 184 7.47 -13.68 15.46
CA GLU A 184 7.17 -12.61 14.51
C GLU A 184 6.25 -13.16 13.40
N VAL A 185 5.19 -12.42 13.12
CA VAL A 185 4.21 -12.77 12.08
C VAL A 185 4.69 -12.31 10.70
N ASP A 186 4.18 -12.92 9.64
CA ASP A 186 4.50 -12.48 8.28
C ASP A 186 4.09 -11.02 8.06
N LEU A 187 5.03 -10.20 7.60
CA LEU A 187 4.82 -8.78 7.32
C LEU A 187 3.64 -8.56 6.36
N ILE A 188 3.45 -9.46 5.39
CA ILE A 188 2.34 -9.39 4.43
C ILE A 188 1.00 -9.49 5.15
N ALA A 189 0.87 -10.33 6.17
CA ALA A 189 -0.36 -10.50 6.94
C ALA A 189 -0.77 -9.20 7.66
N ARG A 190 0.19 -8.40 8.14
CA ARG A 190 -0.08 -7.08 8.74
C ARG A 190 -0.65 -6.10 7.73
N TYR A 191 -0.08 -6.05 6.51
CA TYR A 191 -0.58 -5.18 5.45
C TYR A 191 -1.96 -5.62 4.95
N VAL A 192 -2.18 -6.93 4.79
CA VAL A 192 -3.50 -7.49 4.44
C VAL A 192 -4.54 -7.08 5.47
N GLU A 193 -4.24 -7.21 6.77
CA GLU A 193 -5.16 -6.76 7.80
C GLU A 193 -5.46 -5.26 7.70
N ARG A 194 -4.43 -4.42 7.52
CA ARG A 194 -4.61 -2.97 7.41
C ARG A 194 -5.49 -2.60 6.21
N MET A 195 -5.30 -3.27 5.07
CA MET A 195 -6.11 -3.09 3.87
C MET A 195 -7.56 -3.51 4.12
N MET A 196 -7.79 -4.69 4.70
CA MET A 196 -9.13 -5.18 5.03
C MET A 196 -9.86 -4.29 6.06
N ARG A 197 -9.13 -3.67 6.99
CA ARG A 197 -9.69 -2.68 7.93
C ARG A 197 -9.98 -1.32 7.26
N GLY A 198 -9.31 -1.00 6.16
CA GLY A 198 -9.48 0.24 5.38
C GLY A 198 -10.80 0.30 4.60
N ASP A 199 -11.38 -0.84 4.25
CA ASP A 199 -12.66 -0.94 3.52
C ASP A 199 -13.90 -0.87 4.45
N GLY A 200 -13.69 -0.82 5.77
CA GLY A 200 -14.76 -0.73 6.77
C GLY A 200 -15.21 0.69 7.14
N SER A 201 -14.45 1.74 6.79
CA SER A 201 -14.79 3.14 7.14
C SER A 201 -15.59 3.89 6.06
N GLY A 202 -16.08 3.18 5.04
CA GLY A 202 -16.96 3.71 3.99
C GLY A 202 -18.43 3.30 4.09
N ARG A 203 -18.84 2.53 5.12
CA ARG A 203 -20.26 2.22 5.35
C ARG A 203 -20.87 3.23 6.33
N GLY A 204 -21.89 3.94 5.84
CA GLY A 204 -22.56 5.06 6.50
C GLY A 204 -23.08 4.77 7.90
N GLY A 205 -22.27 5.11 8.91
CA GLY A 205 -22.74 5.45 10.23
C GLY A 205 -23.22 6.90 10.23
N VAL A 206 -24.52 7.11 10.38
CA VAL A 206 -25.10 8.42 10.69
C VAL A 206 -24.40 8.97 11.94
N CYS A 207 -23.54 9.96 11.75
CA CYS A 207 -22.89 10.66 12.85
C CYS A 207 -23.92 11.59 13.49
N ARG A 208 -24.69 11.08 14.48
CA ARG A 208 -25.46 11.95 15.38
C ARG A 208 -24.45 12.62 16.31
N LEU A 209 -24.11 13.86 15.99
CA LEU A 209 -23.38 14.73 16.90
C LEU A 209 -24.28 15.04 18.11
N SER A 210 -23.98 14.47 19.26
CA SER A 210 -24.43 15.01 20.55
C SER A 210 -23.68 16.34 20.80
N PRO A 211 -24.35 17.39 21.32
CA PRO A 211 -23.70 18.65 21.62
C PRO A 211 -22.72 18.51 22.79
N PRO A 212 -21.61 19.28 22.81
CA PRO A 212 -20.62 19.21 23.88
C PRO A 212 -21.21 19.67 25.22
N ARG A 213 -21.04 18.84 26.26
CA ARG A 213 -21.30 19.18 27.65
C ARG A 213 -20.34 20.28 28.10
N ARG A 214 -20.87 21.25 28.87
CA ARG A 214 -20.08 22.28 29.56
C ARG A 214 -19.07 21.62 30.52
N PRO A 215 -17.87 22.18 30.72
CA PRO A 215 -16.97 21.69 31.75
C PRO A 215 -17.53 22.06 33.13
N ASP A 216 -17.82 21.03 33.92
CA ASP A 216 -18.08 21.16 35.35
C ASP A 216 -16.80 21.56 36.09
N ARG A 217 -17.00 22.39 37.12
CA ARG A 217 -16.00 22.87 38.07
C ARG A 217 -15.18 21.72 38.65
N MET A 218 -13.87 21.88 38.63
CA MET A 218 -12.94 21.10 39.45
C MET A 218 -12.98 21.65 40.90
N PRO A 219 -12.97 20.80 41.95
CA PRO A 219 -13.00 21.25 43.34
C PRO A 219 -11.64 21.80 43.83
N ASP A 220 -11.71 22.69 44.82
CA ASP A 220 -10.61 23.43 45.43
C ASP A 220 -9.51 22.55 46.08
N PRO A 221 -8.25 23.05 46.17
CA PRO A 221 -7.18 22.42 46.93
C PRO A 221 -7.29 22.67 48.45
N PRO A 222 -6.72 21.78 49.29
CA PRO A 222 -6.88 21.83 50.74
C PRO A 222 -5.92 22.81 51.45
N GLY A 223 -6.48 23.52 52.43
CA GLY A 223 -5.92 23.99 53.70
C GLY A 223 -4.44 24.38 53.81
N ALA A 224 -4.19 25.69 53.95
CA ALA A 224 -2.97 26.22 54.55
C ALA A 224 -3.13 26.35 56.08
N GLY A 225 -2.45 25.47 56.82
CA GLY A 225 -2.19 25.58 58.25
C GLY A 225 -0.83 26.26 58.52
N ALA A 226 -0.74 26.87 59.69
CA ALA A 226 0.25 27.85 60.12
C ALA A 226 1.66 27.32 60.48
N SER A 227 2.50 28.27 60.92
CA SER A 227 3.85 28.20 61.51
C SER A 227 5.01 28.32 60.51
N GLY A 228 6.10 29.06 60.75
CA GLY A 228 6.54 29.86 61.90
C GLY A 228 8.07 30.01 61.85
N GLY A 229 8.59 31.23 62.06
CA GLY A 229 9.98 31.55 62.42
C GLY A 229 11.08 31.27 61.38
N ALA A 230 12.29 31.81 61.45
CA ALA A 230 12.91 32.90 62.19
C ALA A 230 14.37 33.00 61.69
N ARG A 231 14.96 34.21 61.63
CA ARG A 231 16.42 34.52 61.58
C ARG A 231 17.16 33.98 60.33
N GLY A 232 18.26 34.55 59.85
CA GLY A 232 19.13 35.63 60.28
C GLY A 232 20.24 35.77 59.22
N GLU A 233 20.85 36.94 59.24
CA GLU A 233 22.12 37.38 58.63
C GLU A 233 23.06 36.31 58.06
N ASP A 234 23.69 36.56 56.90
CA ASP A 234 25.09 37.00 56.94
C ASP A 234 25.61 37.63 55.64
N ARG A 235 26.47 38.64 55.81
CA ARG A 235 27.27 39.32 54.80
C ARG A 235 28.55 38.52 54.57
N MET A 236 29.03 38.42 53.33
CA MET A 236 30.48 38.31 53.13
C MET A 236 30.96 39.06 51.89
N ARG A 237 31.79 40.08 52.15
CA ARG A 237 32.68 40.76 51.21
C ARG A 237 34.01 40.02 51.16
N ILE A 238 34.58 39.84 49.98
CA ILE A 238 36.03 39.73 49.71
C ILE A 238 36.20 40.39 48.33
N GLY A 239 37.08 41.36 48.06
CA GLY A 239 38.34 41.73 48.68
C GLY A 239 39.35 41.85 47.55
N SER A 240 39.61 43.08 47.11
CA SER A 240 40.63 43.46 46.14
C SER A 240 42.04 43.30 46.70
N ARG A 241 43.03 43.08 45.82
CA ARG A 241 44.34 43.76 45.89
C ARG A 241 45.20 43.53 44.64
N ASP A 242 45.79 44.65 44.22
CA ASP A 242 46.83 44.86 43.22
C ASP A 242 48.15 44.12 43.52
N VAL A 243 49.03 44.06 42.51
CA VAL A 243 50.37 44.70 42.48
C VAL A 243 51.16 44.19 41.24
N GLY A 244 51.63 45.11 40.38
CA GLY A 244 52.62 44.85 39.30
C GLY A 244 54.06 44.88 39.85
N PRO A 245 55.11 45.34 39.12
CA PRO A 245 55.31 45.49 37.68
C PRO A 245 56.64 44.83 37.21
N GLY A 246 56.93 44.82 35.90
CA GLY A 246 58.21 44.34 35.37
C GLY A 246 58.38 44.72 33.90
N SER A 247 59.45 45.46 33.60
CA SER A 247 59.59 46.32 32.42
C SER A 247 60.50 45.73 31.33
N VAL A 248 60.43 46.36 30.14
CA VAL A 248 61.45 46.47 29.07
C VAL A 248 61.58 45.29 28.06
N CYS A 249 61.21 45.49 26.79
CA CYS A 249 62.10 45.98 25.71
C CYS A 249 61.50 45.79 24.29
N ARG A 250 61.59 46.84 23.44
CA ARG A 250 61.91 46.86 21.97
C ARG A 250 61.19 45.85 21.02
N SER A 251 60.65 46.18 19.84
CA SER A 251 60.80 47.28 18.88
C SER A 251 59.72 47.13 17.78
N MET A 252 59.34 48.26 17.16
CA MET A 252 58.91 48.45 15.75
C MET A 252 58.23 47.29 15.00
N VAL A 253 56.93 47.42 14.68
CA VAL A 253 56.37 47.36 13.31
C VAL A 253 55.08 48.21 13.28
N LEU A 254 55.07 49.24 12.46
CA LEU A 254 53.92 50.10 12.17
C LEU A 254 53.22 49.61 10.91
N ALA A 255 51.88 49.75 10.88
CA ALA A 255 50.96 49.71 9.73
C ALA A 255 50.33 48.36 9.33
N LEU A 256 49.17 48.05 9.92
CA LEU A 256 47.98 47.49 9.25
C LEU A 256 46.85 47.30 10.29
N LEU A 257 46.09 48.37 10.57
CA LEU A 257 44.79 48.30 11.25
C LEU A 257 43.72 48.79 10.28
N LEU A 258 43.31 47.90 9.38
CA LEU A 258 42.03 48.02 8.68
C LEU A 258 40.94 47.73 9.72
N ALA A 259 40.17 48.76 10.04
CA ALA A 259 38.97 48.66 10.84
C ALA A 259 38.00 47.65 10.20
N TRP A 260 37.88 46.47 10.81
CA TRP A 260 36.72 45.61 10.62
C TRP A 260 35.53 46.27 11.32
N VAL A 261 34.83 47.14 10.60
CA VAL A 261 33.48 47.56 10.99
C VAL A 261 32.55 46.43 10.56
N PRO A 262 31.86 45.73 11.47
CA PRO A 262 30.82 44.80 11.07
C PRO A 262 29.69 45.64 10.47
N ILE A 263 29.43 45.44 9.18
CA ILE A 263 28.21 45.95 8.54
C ILE A 263 27.06 45.17 9.17
N ALA A 264 26.37 45.76 10.14
CA ALA A 264 25.12 45.24 10.65
C ALA A 264 24.14 45.17 9.47
N GLN A 265 23.82 43.96 9.02
CA GLN A 265 22.71 43.72 8.10
C GLN A 265 21.46 44.16 8.85
N ALA A 266 20.80 45.23 8.39
CA ALA A 266 19.57 45.70 8.99
C ALA A 266 18.52 44.58 8.93
N ALA A 267 17.70 44.46 9.99
CA ALA A 267 16.55 43.58 9.98
C ALA A 267 15.74 43.76 8.71
N GLY A 268 15.19 42.70 8.14
CA GLY A 268 14.56 42.75 6.81
C GLY A 268 13.41 41.79 6.66
N LEU A 269 12.47 42.14 5.77
CA LEU A 269 11.45 41.19 5.33
C LEU A 269 12.11 40.15 4.42
N ARG A 270 12.31 38.95 4.96
CA ARG A 270 12.88 37.82 4.23
C ARG A 270 11.92 37.27 3.18
N ALA A 271 10.63 37.16 3.54
CA ALA A 271 9.61 36.63 2.64
C ALA A 271 8.23 37.20 2.96
N PHE A 272 7.44 37.42 1.92
CA PHE A 272 6.02 37.72 2.03
C PHE A 272 5.27 36.81 1.07
N SER A 273 4.20 36.17 1.53
CA SER A 273 3.38 35.24 0.74
C SER A 273 1.90 35.51 1.02
N PRO A 274 1.04 35.55 -0.01
CA PRO A 274 1.31 35.37 -1.44
C PRO A 274 1.96 36.61 -2.11
N GLN A 275 2.49 36.44 -3.33
CA GLN A 275 2.97 37.52 -4.20
C GLN A 275 2.33 37.40 -5.59
N GLY A 276 2.08 38.53 -6.25
CA GLY A 276 1.50 38.55 -7.59
C GLY A 276 0.06 38.01 -7.64
N GLU A 277 -0.27 37.22 -8.66
CA GLU A 277 -1.60 36.63 -8.84
C GLU A 277 -1.65 35.20 -8.29
N VAL A 278 -2.50 34.95 -7.28
CA VAL A 278 -2.69 33.63 -6.67
C VAL A 278 -4.18 33.28 -6.62
N ALA A 279 -4.56 32.15 -7.24
CA ALA A 279 -5.96 31.78 -7.47
C ALA A 279 -6.79 31.55 -6.20
N VAL A 280 -6.17 31.06 -5.11
CA VAL A 280 -6.85 30.80 -3.84
C VAL A 280 -5.95 31.27 -2.70
N VAL A 281 -6.42 32.27 -1.95
CA VAL A 281 -5.69 32.84 -0.82
C VAL A 281 -6.54 32.70 0.44
N ARG A 282 -6.01 31.96 1.43
CA ARG A 282 -6.62 31.78 2.75
C ARG A 282 -5.90 32.50 3.88
N GLN A 283 -4.63 32.82 3.65
CA GLN A 283 -3.80 33.49 4.63
C GLN A 283 -2.71 34.31 3.94
N VAL A 284 -2.18 35.28 4.67
CA VAL A 284 -1.00 36.05 4.34
C VAL A 284 0.07 35.73 5.38
N ARG A 285 1.32 35.54 4.95
CA ARG A 285 2.46 35.25 5.81
C ARG A 285 3.60 36.21 5.51
N ALA A 286 4.14 36.84 6.57
CA ALA A 286 5.35 37.64 6.53
C ALA A 286 6.41 36.99 7.41
N VAL A 287 7.63 36.86 6.88
CA VAL A 287 8.79 36.27 7.56
C VAL A 287 9.90 37.29 7.59
N PHE A 288 10.41 37.59 8.78
CA PHE A 288 11.50 38.53 9.01
C PHE A 288 12.82 37.79 9.21
N THR A 289 13.94 38.44 8.90
CA THR A 289 15.29 37.92 9.19
C THR A 289 15.57 37.88 10.69
N ASP A 290 15.09 38.89 11.41
CA ASP A 290 15.39 39.13 12.81
C ASP A 290 14.15 38.98 13.70
N PRO A 291 14.32 38.63 14.98
CA PRO A 291 13.23 38.57 15.93
C PRO A 291 12.48 39.91 16.00
N MET A 292 11.19 39.88 15.73
CA MET A 292 10.28 41.03 15.79
C MET A 292 9.51 41.07 17.11
N VAL A 293 9.26 39.89 17.69
CA VAL A 293 8.53 39.71 18.95
C VAL A 293 9.25 38.71 19.84
N ARG A 294 8.96 38.72 21.15
CA ARG A 294 9.50 37.72 22.08
C ARG A 294 8.82 36.38 21.90
N LEU A 295 9.55 35.28 22.09
CA LEU A 295 8.98 33.93 22.09
C LEU A 295 7.86 33.82 23.14
N GLY A 296 6.70 33.32 22.71
CA GLY A 296 5.54 33.11 23.59
C GLY A 296 4.55 34.28 23.67
N GLU A 297 4.75 35.37 22.92
CA GLU A 297 3.82 36.51 22.87
C GLU A 297 3.08 36.63 21.52
N PRO A 298 2.09 35.76 21.22
CA PRO A 298 1.47 35.69 19.89
C PRO A 298 0.53 36.87 19.55
N ARG A 299 0.14 37.69 20.53
CA ARG A 299 -0.84 38.79 20.39
C ARG A 299 -0.20 40.18 20.28
N GLN A 300 1.03 40.25 19.79
CA GLN A 300 1.68 41.52 19.48
C GLN A 300 1.07 42.21 18.25
N PRO A 301 1.23 43.54 18.09
CA PRO A 301 0.72 44.28 16.95
C PRO A 301 1.09 43.65 15.61
N ALA A 302 0.16 43.71 14.66
CA ALA A 302 0.41 43.25 13.29
C ALA A 302 1.49 44.14 12.62
N PRO A 303 2.44 43.56 11.86
CA PRO A 303 3.47 44.33 11.17
C PRO A 303 2.95 45.09 9.94
N PHE A 304 1.80 44.69 9.39
CA PHE A 304 1.21 45.29 8.19
C PHE A 304 -0.27 45.64 8.39
N ASP A 305 -0.71 46.74 7.77
CA ASP A 305 -2.11 47.05 7.50
C ASP A 305 -2.51 46.44 6.16
N LEU A 306 -3.43 45.47 6.20
CA LEU A 306 -3.87 44.70 5.05
C LEU A 306 -5.26 45.17 4.60
N VAL A 307 -5.37 45.65 3.36
CA VAL A 307 -6.63 46.11 2.75
C VAL A 307 -6.92 45.29 1.51
N CYS A 308 -8.04 44.56 1.50
CA CYS A 308 -8.49 43.72 0.38
C CYS A 308 -9.86 44.19 -0.14
N SER A 309 -10.06 44.22 -1.45
CA SER A 309 -11.35 44.56 -2.04
C SER A 309 -12.40 43.47 -1.76
N GLY A 310 -13.51 43.84 -1.12
CA GLY A 310 -14.71 43.01 -1.01
C GLY A 310 -14.65 41.78 -0.08
N THR A 311 -13.66 41.68 0.82
CA THR A 311 -13.48 40.49 1.69
C THR A 311 -13.37 40.81 3.19
N PRO A 312 -13.76 39.86 4.09
CA PRO A 312 -14.09 40.10 5.49
C PRO A 312 -12.86 40.22 6.41
N PRO A 313 -13.05 40.64 7.68
CA PRO A 313 -12.00 40.62 8.69
C PRO A 313 -11.31 39.25 8.80
N GLY A 314 -10.06 39.28 9.23
CA GLY A 314 -9.26 38.10 9.55
C GLY A 314 -8.45 38.36 10.81
N ALA A 315 -7.86 37.31 11.37
CA ALA A 315 -7.06 37.41 12.58
C ALA A 315 -5.57 37.25 12.25
N GLY A 316 -4.77 38.23 12.68
CA GLY A 316 -3.31 38.16 12.63
C GLY A 316 -2.73 37.61 13.93
N ARG A 317 -1.73 36.75 13.84
CA ARG A 317 -0.92 36.31 15.00
C ARG A 317 0.53 36.06 14.60
N TRP A 318 1.42 36.21 15.57
CA TRP A 318 2.79 35.74 15.45
C TRP A 318 2.84 34.24 15.77
N THR A 319 3.43 33.44 14.88
CA THR A 319 3.58 31.98 15.08
C THR A 319 4.90 31.64 15.77
N ASP A 320 5.89 32.51 15.60
CA ASP A 320 7.19 32.47 16.24
C ASP A 320 7.74 33.92 16.29
N GLU A 321 8.96 34.09 16.79
CA GLU A 321 9.60 35.41 16.94
C GLU A 321 9.75 36.20 15.63
N ARG A 322 9.74 35.52 14.48
CA ARG A 322 10.07 36.07 13.15
C ARG A 322 8.93 35.97 12.14
N THR A 323 7.88 35.19 12.43
CA THR A 323 6.83 34.87 11.47
C THR A 323 5.49 35.39 11.95
N TRP A 324 4.87 36.23 11.13
CA TRP A 324 3.50 36.69 11.31
C TRP A 324 2.59 36.09 10.24
N VAL A 325 1.41 35.65 10.66
CA VAL A 325 0.38 35.08 9.79
C VAL A 325 -0.95 35.77 10.04
N HIS A 326 -1.60 36.20 8.95
CA HIS A 326 -2.98 36.65 8.94
C HIS A 326 -3.86 35.61 8.25
N GLU A 327 -4.80 35.04 9.00
CA GLU A 327 -5.76 34.08 8.47
C GLU A 327 -7.09 34.79 8.25
N PHE A 328 -7.59 34.72 7.01
CA PHE A 328 -8.90 35.27 6.69
C PHE A 328 -9.99 34.32 7.21
N GLU A 329 -11.08 34.86 7.75
CA GLU A 329 -12.23 34.04 8.17
C GLU A 329 -12.79 33.21 7.01
N GLN A 330 -12.66 33.71 5.78
CA GLN A 330 -13.04 33.02 4.55
C GLN A 330 -11.98 33.27 3.47
N PRO A 331 -11.75 32.31 2.55
CA PRO A 331 -10.86 32.53 1.41
C PRO A 331 -11.24 33.77 0.61
N LEU A 332 -10.24 34.50 0.11
CA LEU A 332 -10.48 35.66 -0.76
C LEU A 332 -11.22 35.24 -2.03
N ALA A 333 -12.24 36.01 -2.41
CA ALA A 333 -12.99 35.79 -3.65
C ALA A 333 -12.10 36.06 -4.88
N ALA A 334 -12.44 35.47 -6.03
CA ALA A 334 -11.78 35.77 -7.31
C ALA A 334 -11.87 37.26 -7.66
N GLY A 335 -10.82 37.80 -8.28
CA GLY A 335 -10.70 39.20 -8.67
C GLY A 335 -10.41 40.19 -7.54
N ALA A 336 -10.17 39.72 -6.31
CA ALA A 336 -9.78 40.55 -5.19
C ALA A 336 -8.36 41.13 -5.35
N ARG A 337 -8.20 42.42 -5.06
CA ARG A 337 -6.89 43.08 -4.95
C ARG A 337 -6.61 43.41 -3.49
N CYS A 338 -5.45 42.97 -3.01
CA CYS A 338 -4.99 43.21 -1.64
C CYS A 338 -3.70 44.03 -1.64
N VAL A 339 -3.62 44.97 -0.72
CA VAL A 339 -2.45 45.81 -0.49
C VAL A 339 -2.07 45.72 0.99
N ALA A 340 -0.84 45.30 1.27
CA ALA A 340 -0.25 45.26 2.60
C ALA A 340 0.74 46.41 2.76
N ARG A 341 0.51 47.30 3.72
CA ARG A 341 1.40 48.43 4.04
C ARG A 341 2.06 48.24 5.39
N PRO A 342 3.38 48.43 5.54
CA PRO A 342 4.03 48.35 6.84
C PRO A 342 3.42 49.35 7.81
N ARG A 343 3.15 48.94 9.05
CA ARG A 343 2.65 49.88 10.08
C ARG A 343 3.71 50.91 10.44
N ALA A 344 3.25 52.14 10.71
CA ALA A 344 4.11 53.19 11.22
C ALA A 344 4.73 52.75 12.56
N GLY A 345 6.06 52.88 12.68
CA GLY A 345 6.79 52.51 13.89
C GLY A 345 7.15 51.03 14.03
N LEU A 346 7.02 50.22 12.97
CA LEU A 346 7.50 48.84 12.96
C LEU A 346 9.00 48.77 13.32
N ARG A 347 9.35 47.98 14.34
CA ARG A 347 10.73 47.79 14.82
C ARG A 347 10.98 46.32 15.14
N ALA A 348 12.21 45.87 14.94
CA ALA A 348 12.70 44.59 15.44
C ALA A 348 12.90 44.66 16.96
N LEU A 349 13.08 43.49 17.60
CA LEU A 349 13.19 43.36 19.05
C LEU A 349 14.42 44.09 19.62
N ASP A 350 15.47 44.25 18.81
CA ASP A 350 16.68 45.02 19.11
C ASP A 350 16.52 46.54 18.87
N GLY A 351 15.34 46.99 18.42
CA GLY A 351 15.01 48.38 18.13
C GLY A 351 15.33 48.82 16.69
N ALA A 352 15.96 47.98 15.88
CA ALA A 352 16.28 48.28 14.48
C ALA A 352 15.01 48.49 13.65
N VAL A 353 15.06 49.39 12.67
CA VAL A 353 13.97 49.57 11.70
C VAL A 353 14.17 48.55 10.58
N PRO A 354 13.23 47.61 10.38
CA PRO A 354 13.41 46.60 9.37
C PRO A 354 13.24 47.16 7.95
N SER A 355 14.10 46.74 7.02
CA SER A 355 14.00 46.97 5.58
C SER A 355 12.84 46.17 5.01
N VAL A 356 11.75 46.87 4.67
CA VAL A 356 10.52 46.30 4.12
C VAL A 356 10.02 47.15 2.94
N PRO A 357 9.38 46.57 1.91
CA PRO A 357 8.77 47.33 0.83
C PRO A 357 7.68 48.29 1.33
N ALA A 358 7.54 49.45 0.68
CA ALA A 358 6.53 50.45 1.05
C ALA A 358 5.09 49.93 0.91
N GLU A 359 4.86 49.08 -0.09
CA GLU A 359 3.64 48.28 -0.21
C GLU A 359 3.93 46.92 -0.84
N VAL A 360 3.18 45.91 -0.43
CA VAL A 360 3.15 44.61 -1.08
C VAL A 360 1.75 44.39 -1.64
N VAL A 361 1.65 44.20 -2.95
CA VAL A 361 0.38 44.01 -3.65
C VAL A 361 0.27 42.58 -4.16
N PHE A 362 -0.88 41.97 -3.93
CA PHE A 362 -1.23 40.69 -4.54
C PHE A 362 -2.69 40.70 -4.98
N THR A 363 -3.04 39.88 -5.96
CA THR A 363 -4.39 39.74 -6.48
C THR A 363 -4.83 38.28 -6.50
N THR A 364 -6.12 38.04 -6.35
CA THR A 364 -6.70 36.77 -6.79
C THR A 364 -7.06 36.89 -8.26
N GLY A 365 -6.75 35.85 -9.04
CA GLY A 365 -7.04 35.81 -10.48
C GLY A 365 -8.54 35.70 -10.75
N GLY A 366 -8.89 35.47 -12.01
CA GLY A 366 -10.26 35.14 -12.40
C GLY A 366 -10.81 33.87 -11.74
N PRO A 367 -12.10 33.58 -11.93
CA PRO A 367 -12.78 32.46 -11.29
C PRO A 367 -12.16 31.14 -11.72
N ALA A 368 -11.73 30.35 -10.74
CA ALA A 368 -11.07 29.07 -10.93
C ALA A 368 -11.87 27.96 -10.25
N ILE A 369 -11.78 26.74 -10.78
CA ILE A 369 -12.36 25.57 -10.13
C ILE A 369 -11.46 25.20 -8.95
N VAL A 370 -12.01 25.27 -7.74
CA VAL A 370 -11.34 24.94 -6.47
C VAL A 370 -11.60 23.49 -6.08
N ARG A 371 -12.83 23.01 -6.31
CA ARG A 371 -13.24 21.62 -6.07
C ARG A 371 -14.27 21.19 -7.10
N THR A 372 -14.25 19.91 -7.44
CA THR A 372 -15.20 19.28 -8.36
C THR A 372 -15.71 17.99 -7.75
N LEU A 373 -16.99 17.69 -7.97
CA LEU A 373 -17.64 16.42 -7.65
C LEU A 373 -18.32 15.90 -8.92
N PRO A 374 -17.98 14.68 -9.40
CA PRO A 374 -16.94 13.80 -8.86
C PRO A 374 -15.52 14.40 -9.00
N PRO A 375 -14.56 13.98 -8.15
CA PRO A 375 -13.18 14.47 -8.21
C PRO A 375 -12.53 14.12 -9.56
N ALA A 376 -11.57 14.95 -10.00
CA ALA A 376 -10.80 14.64 -11.20
C ALA A 376 -10.10 13.28 -11.07
N GLY A 377 -10.11 12.50 -12.15
CA GLY A 377 -9.65 11.11 -12.22
C GLY A 377 -10.74 10.07 -11.98
N ALA A 378 -11.95 10.48 -11.57
CA ALA A 378 -13.06 9.56 -11.34
C ALA A 378 -13.65 8.97 -12.62
N HIS A 379 -14.31 7.83 -12.46
CA HIS A 379 -15.22 7.32 -13.48
C HIS A 379 -16.54 8.08 -13.45
N VAL A 380 -17.09 8.37 -14.63
CA VAL A 380 -18.28 9.20 -14.80
C VAL A 380 -19.32 8.51 -15.66
N ASP A 381 -20.58 8.89 -15.48
CA ASP A 381 -21.70 8.37 -16.24
C ASP A 381 -21.73 8.96 -17.66
N GLU A 382 -22.43 8.29 -18.58
CA GLU A 382 -22.62 8.75 -19.96
C GLU A 382 -23.39 10.09 -20.01
N GLU A 383 -24.17 10.41 -18.97
CA GLU A 383 -24.90 11.67 -18.80
C GLU A 383 -24.41 12.45 -17.57
N GLN A 384 -23.09 12.49 -17.37
CA GLN A 384 -22.49 13.08 -16.18
C GLN A 384 -22.85 14.55 -15.94
N VAL A 385 -23.14 14.84 -14.67
CA VAL A 385 -23.23 16.20 -14.12
C VAL A 385 -22.12 16.42 -13.08
N PHE A 386 -21.47 17.57 -13.11
CA PHE A 386 -20.40 18.01 -12.24
C PHE A 386 -20.88 19.12 -11.32
N VAL A 387 -20.62 18.98 -10.01
CA VAL A 387 -20.81 20.05 -9.03
C VAL A 387 -19.45 20.70 -8.79
N LEU A 388 -19.29 21.93 -9.27
CA LEU A 388 -18.07 22.71 -9.21
C LEU A 388 -18.18 23.76 -8.11
N VAL A 389 -17.18 23.81 -7.23
CA VAL A 389 -16.98 24.91 -6.28
C VAL A 389 -15.91 25.83 -6.84
N LEU A 390 -16.27 27.09 -7.01
CA LEU A 390 -15.43 28.08 -7.67
C LEU A 390 -14.81 29.06 -6.66
N SER A 391 -13.69 29.68 -7.03
CA SER A 391 -13.08 30.75 -6.23
C SER A 391 -13.88 32.06 -6.30
N GLY A 392 -14.81 32.20 -7.26
CA GLY A 392 -15.67 33.36 -7.39
C GLY A 392 -16.86 33.11 -8.32
N ALA A 393 -17.81 34.05 -8.33
CA ALA A 393 -18.96 33.99 -9.22
C ALA A 393 -18.54 34.19 -10.68
N VAL A 394 -19.27 33.53 -11.59
CA VAL A 394 -19.00 33.52 -13.03
C VAL A 394 -20.22 34.03 -13.79
N ASP A 395 -19.99 34.72 -14.90
CA ASP A 395 -21.02 35.03 -15.88
C ASP A 395 -21.39 33.76 -16.70
N PRO A 396 -22.64 33.25 -16.58
CA PRO A 396 -23.07 32.04 -17.29
C PRO A 396 -22.99 32.13 -18.81
N VAL A 397 -23.08 33.33 -19.40
CA VAL A 397 -23.03 33.53 -20.85
C VAL A 397 -21.61 33.29 -21.37
N GLN A 398 -20.63 33.91 -20.72
CA GLN A 398 -19.22 33.73 -21.09
C GLN A 398 -18.72 32.32 -20.79
N LEU A 399 -19.22 31.69 -19.73
CA LEU A 399 -18.89 30.33 -19.36
C LEU A 399 -19.18 29.35 -20.52
N ARG A 400 -20.35 29.43 -21.16
CA ARG A 400 -20.73 28.51 -22.26
C ARG A 400 -19.82 28.60 -23.48
N GLN A 401 -19.12 29.72 -23.66
CA GLN A 401 -18.18 29.93 -24.77
C GLN A 401 -16.75 29.47 -24.45
N ARG A 402 -16.42 29.36 -23.16
CA ARG A 402 -15.04 29.17 -22.66
C ARG A 402 -14.88 27.89 -21.83
N ALA A 403 -15.95 27.15 -21.59
CA ALA A 403 -15.90 25.83 -20.98
C ALA A 403 -16.58 24.80 -21.89
N TRP A 404 -15.97 23.62 -22.03
CA TRP A 404 -16.49 22.53 -22.87
C TRP A 404 -16.03 21.17 -22.33
N CYS A 405 -16.73 20.12 -22.75
CA CYS A 405 -16.32 18.73 -22.62
C CYS A 405 -15.55 18.32 -23.89
N GLU A 406 -14.32 17.84 -23.72
CA GLU A 406 -13.48 17.29 -24.79
C GLU A 406 -13.43 15.78 -24.61
N VAL A 407 -13.88 15.05 -25.62
CA VAL A 407 -14.09 13.60 -25.52
C VAL A 407 -13.26 12.90 -26.58
N SER A 408 -12.50 11.89 -26.17
CA SER A 408 -11.70 11.11 -27.11
C SER A 408 -12.60 10.45 -28.16
N GLY A 409 -12.24 10.60 -29.42
CA GLY A 409 -12.97 10.04 -30.57
C GLY A 409 -14.10 10.91 -31.14
N LEU A 410 -14.52 12.00 -30.47
CA LEU A 410 -15.61 12.85 -31.00
C LEU A 410 -15.14 13.98 -31.94
N GLY A 411 -13.84 14.29 -32.03
CA GLY A 411 -13.28 15.25 -33.01
C GLY A 411 -13.77 16.71 -32.90
N GLU A 412 -14.77 16.98 -32.06
CA GLU A 412 -15.41 18.26 -31.85
C GLU A 412 -15.54 18.57 -30.35
N ARG A 413 -15.69 19.85 -30.01
CA ARG A 413 -15.93 20.30 -28.63
C ARG A 413 -17.40 20.11 -28.28
N VAL A 414 -17.68 19.38 -27.21
CA VAL A 414 -19.05 19.21 -26.70
C VAL A 414 -19.35 20.38 -25.74
N PRO A 415 -20.34 21.26 -26.02
CA PRO A 415 -20.64 22.38 -25.14
C PRO A 415 -21.05 21.92 -23.73
N VAL A 416 -20.75 22.74 -22.71
CA VAL A 416 -21.32 22.53 -21.37
C VAL A 416 -22.75 23.06 -21.30
N ARG A 417 -23.59 22.39 -20.51
CA ARG A 417 -24.94 22.81 -20.14
C ARG A 417 -24.95 23.16 -18.66
N VAL A 418 -25.45 24.35 -18.32
CA VAL A 418 -25.67 24.73 -16.91
C VAL A 418 -26.95 24.04 -16.41
N VAL A 419 -26.87 23.40 -15.25
CA VAL A 419 -28.02 22.81 -14.57
C VAL A 419 -28.59 23.82 -13.59
N GLU A 420 -29.89 24.09 -13.69
CA GLU A 420 -30.62 25.12 -12.94
C GLU A 420 -31.88 24.52 -12.30
N GLY A 421 -32.56 25.27 -11.43
CA GLY A 421 -33.81 24.85 -10.79
C GLY A 421 -33.65 23.73 -9.75
N ASP A 422 -34.72 22.95 -9.55
CA ASP A 422 -34.81 21.94 -8.50
C ASP A 422 -33.69 20.88 -8.56
N ASP A 423 -33.26 20.50 -9.76
CA ASP A 423 -32.19 19.51 -9.95
C ASP A 423 -30.85 20.04 -9.45
N ARG A 424 -30.56 21.32 -9.74
CA ARG A 424 -29.39 22.01 -9.19
C ARG A 424 -29.48 22.02 -7.66
N ASP A 425 -30.62 22.45 -7.12
CA ASP A 425 -30.76 22.66 -5.68
C ASP A 425 -30.67 21.34 -4.90
N ARG A 426 -31.20 20.23 -5.45
CA ARG A 426 -31.01 18.88 -4.91
C ARG A 426 -29.54 18.46 -4.87
N LEU A 427 -28.80 18.69 -5.96
CA LEU A 427 -27.39 18.35 -6.05
C LEU A 427 -26.54 19.21 -5.10
N VAL A 428 -26.80 20.52 -5.04
CA VAL A 428 -26.11 21.45 -4.14
C VAL A 428 -26.41 21.10 -2.68
N ALA A 429 -27.68 20.87 -2.32
CA ALA A 429 -28.07 20.51 -0.96
C ALA A 429 -27.38 19.21 -0.49
N ARG A 430 -27.19 18.25 -1.39
CA ARG A 430 -26.52 16.98 -1.08
C ARG A 430 -25.01 17.11 -0.98
N TYR A 431 -24.37 17.89 -1.85
CA TYR A 431 -22.92 17.80 -2.08
C TYR A 431 -22.12 19.06 -1.78
N ALA A 432 -22.75 20.24 -1.78
CA ALA A 432 -22.06 21.53 -1.70
C ALA A 432 -22.83 22.60 -0.91
N ALA A 433 -23.70 22.19 0.00
CA ALA A 433 -24.65 23.09 0.69
C ALA A 433 -23.98 24.22 1.51
N ARG A 434 -22.73 24.01 1.92
CA ARG A 434 -21.95 24.97 2.72
C ARG A 434 -20.97 25.81 1.88
N ASP A 435 -20.89 25.55 0.58
CA ASP A 435 -19.92 26.20 -0.30
C ASP A 435 -20.50 27.47 -0.92
N ARG A 436 -19.62 28.43 -1.16
CA ARG A 436 -19.93 29.65 -1.92
C ARG A 436 -19.57 29.42 -3.38
N PHE A 437 -20.32 30.08 -4.27
CA PHE A 437 -20.09 30.05 -5.72
C PHE A 437 -20.11 28.63 -6.30
N VAL A 438 -21.21 27.91 -6.07
CA VAL A 438 -21.43 26.56 -6.60
C VAL A 438 -22.09 26.63 -7.97
N LEU A 439 -21.48 25.95 -8.93
CA LEU A 439 -21.93 25.84 -10.31
C LEU A 439 -22.12 24.36 -10.65
N VAL A 440 -23.26 24.01 -11.23
CA VAL A 440 -23.56 22.65 -11.64
C VAL A 440 -23.59 22.59 -13.16
N LEU A 441 -22.73 21.76 -13.76
CA LEU A 441 -22.56 21.65 -15.22
C LEU A 441 -22.73 20.21 -15.67
N GLY A 442 -23.37 19.98 -16.81
CA GLY A 442 -23.30 18.70 -17.53
C GLY A 442 -22.72 18.89 -18.92
N CYS A 443 -22.32 17.82 -19.59
CA CYS A 443 -22.04 17.88 -21.02
C CYS A 443 -23.39 17.93 -21.79
N ALA A 444 -23.46 18.72 -22.87
CA ALA A 444 -24.70 18.90 -23.63
C ALA A 444 -25.14 17.66 -24.43
N ARG A 445 -24.28 16.64 -24.54
CA ARG A 445 -24.54 15.39 -25.25
C ARG A 445 -24.15 14.20 -24.38
N ARG A 446 -24.84 13.09 -24.59
CA ARG A 446 -24.50 11.80 -24.00
C ARG A 446 -23.12 11.36 -24.48
N LEU A 447 -22.27 11.00 -23.54
CA LEU A 447 -20.87 10.64 -23.74
C LEU A 447 -20.74 9.17 -24.19
N PRO A 448 -19.81 8.84 -25.10
CA PRO A 448 -19.52 7.45 -25.46
C PRO A 448 -18.94 6.69 -24.25
N GLY A 449 -19.39 5.46 -24.05
CA GLY A 449 -18.86 4.58 -23.00
C GLY A 449 -17.38 4.29 -23.22
N ASP A 450 -16.63 4.14 -22.13
CA ASP A 450 -15.18 3.92 -22.13
C ASP A 450 -14.35 5.06 -22.79
N ALA A 451 -14.93 6.22 -23.07
CA ALA A 451 -14.19 7.36 -23.59
C ALA A 451 -13.40 8.10 -22.49
N ALA A 452 -12.24 8.64 -22.85
CA ALA A 452 -11.58 9.65 -22.01
C ALA A 452 -12.32 10.98 -22.16
N LEU A 453 -12.58 11.66 -21.05
CA LEU A 453 -13.30 12.92 -20.97
C LEU A 453 -12.46 13.97 -20.24
N ASP A 454 -12.24 15.11 -20.88
CA ASP A 454 -11.63 16.29 -20.30
C ASP A 454 -12.70 17.40 -20.17
N LEU A 455 -13.03 17.79 -18.95
CA LEU A 455 -13.78 19.03 -18.69
C LEU A 455 -12.79 20.20 -18.71
N VAL A 456 -12.90 21.03 -19.74
CA VAL A 456 -12.00 22.14 -19.98
C VAL A 456 -12.61 23.44 -19.47
N TRP A 457 -11.83 24.15 -18.65
CA TRP A 457 -12.10 25.51 -18.18
C TRP A 457 -11.03 26.44 -18.75
N ASP A 458 -11.35 27.17 -19.81
CA ASP A 458 -10.35 27.90 -20.59
C ASP A 458 -10.05 29.30 -20.02
N ALA A 459 -8.98 29.91 -20.53
CA ALA A 459 -8.65 31.29 -20.21
C ALA A 459 -9.71 32.26 -20.78
N GLY A 460 -9.90 33.39 -20.08
CA GLY A 460 -10.83 34.45 -20.46
C GLY A 460 -12.22 34.36 -19.82
N ILE A 461 -12.47 33.41 -18.92
CA ILE A 461 -13.70 33.39 -18.10
C ILE A 461 -13.60 34.52 -17.07
N VAL A 462 -14.52 35.47 -17.10
CA VAL A 462 -14.45 36.69 -16.28
C VAL A 462 -15.25 36.55 -14.98
N SER A 463 -14.70 37.05 -13.87
CA SER A 463 -15.45 37.20 -12.61
C SER A 463 -16.48 38.33 -12.71
N ARG A 464 -17.38 38.45 -11.72
CA ARG A 464 -18.29 39.62 -11.67
C ARG A 464 -17.56 40.96 -11.57
N GLU A 465 -16.35 40.95 -11.02
CA GLU A 465 -15.46 42.09 -10.83
C GLU A 465 -14.62 42.42 -12.08
N GLY A 466 -14.84 41.70 -13.19
CA GLY A 466 -14.20 42.00 -14.46
C GLY A 466 -12.80 41.38 -14.64
N VAL A 467 -12.38 40.48 -13.75
CA VAL A 467 -11.04 39.86 -13.83
C VAL A 467 -11.10 38.53 -14.59
N PRO A 468 -10.40 38.39 -15.74
CA PRO A 468 -10.41 37.16 -16.53
C PRO A 468 -9.52 36.07 -15.92
N THR A 469 -9.91 34.82 -16.15
CA THR A 469 -9.10 33.63 -15.84
C THR A 469 -7.90 33.60 -16.78
N ARG A 470 -6.67 33.53 -16.24
CA ARG A 470 -5.45 33.50 -17.08
C ARG A 470 -4.96 32.08 -17.39
N ARG A 471 -5.26 31.10 -16.54
CA ARG A 471 -4.78 29.72 -16.66
C ARG A 471 -5.91 28.78 -17.04
N ARG A 472 -5.71 28.02 -18.12
CA ARG A 472 -6.59 26.90 -18.47
C ARG A 472 -6.51 25.81 -17.41
N GLN A 473 -7.66 25.32 -16.93
CA GLN A 473 -7.77 24.13 -16.09
C GLN A 473 -8.41 23.00 -16.89
N VAL A 474 -7.86 21.79 -16.76
CA VAL A 474 -8.39 20.58 -17.41
C VAL A 474 -8.60 19.53 -16.35
N LEU A 475 -9.86 19.12 -16.17
CA LEU A 475 -10.23 18.07 -15.24
C LEU A 475 -10.49 16.79 -16.05
N ARG A 476 -9.67 15.77 -15.82
CA ARG A 476 -9.71 14.52 -16.58
C ARG A 476 -10.60 13.50 -15.91
N TYR A 477 -11.34 12.72 -16.69
CA TYR A 477 -12.28 11.71 -16.26
C TYR A 477 -12.29 10.53 -17.24
N LYS A 478 -12.85 9.41 -16.80
CA LYS A 478 -13.08 8.23 -17.63
C LYS A 478 -14.57 7.91 -17.66
N VAL A 479 -15.19 7.93 -18.83
CA VAL A 479 -16.60 7.52 -18.94
C VAL A 479 -16.66 6.02 -18.66
N ARG A 480 -17.59 5.58 -17.82
CA ARG A 480 -17.78 4.17 -17.49
C ARG A 480 -18.00 3.33 -18.74
N ALA A 481 -17.58 2.08 -18.69
CA ALA A 481 -17.79 1.15 -19.79
C ALA A 481 -19.30 0.87 -20.00
N PRO A 482 -19.74 0.54 -21.23
CA PRO A 482 -21.06 0.00 -21.46
C PRO A 482 -21.32 -1.23 -20.59
N PHE A 483 -22.54 -1.37 -20.08
CA PHE A 483 -22.89 -2.53 -19.25
C PHE A 483 -22.67 -3.83 -20.02
N ALA A 484 -21.88 -4.75 -19.48
CA ALA A 484 -21.45 -5.98 -20.13
C ALA A 484 -21.32 -7.13 -19.13
N ALA A 485 -21.45 -8.35 -19.63
CA ALA A 485 -21.30 -9.60 -18.90
C ALA A 485 -20.15 -10.42 -19.49
N THR A 486 -19.35 -11.03 -18.64
CA THR A 486 -18.23 -11.88 -19.05
C THR A 486 -18.32 -13.25 -18.37
N PHE A 487 -17.94 -14.30 -19.08
CA PHE A 487 -17.87 -15.65 -18.52
C PHE A 487 -16.41 -16.02 -18.26
N GLY A 488 -16.13 -16.52 -17.06
CA GLY A 488 -14.80 -16.94 -16.62
C GLY A 488 -14.81 -18.38 -16.09
N CYS A 489 -13.76 -19.13 -16.42
CA CYS A 489 -13.49 -20.44 -15.87
C CYS A 489 -11.98 -20.68 -15.80
N THR A 490 -11.54 -21.56 -14.89
CA THR A 490 -10.14 -21.99 -14.86
C THR A 490 -9.85 -22.96 -16.01
N ARG A 491 -8.67 -22.90 -16.61
CA ARG A 491 -8.24 -23.73 -17.76
C ARG A 491 -6.78 -24.15 -17.52
N GLU A 492 -6.37 -25.33 -17.98
CA GLU A 492 -4.96 -25.78 -17.84
C GLU A 492 -4.00 -24.87 -18.62
N ASN A 493 -4.47 -24.31 -19.75
CA ASN A 493 -3.78 -23.29 -20.53
C ASN A 493 -4.83 -22.51 -21.37
N ALA A 494 -4.39 -21.50 -22.12
CA ALA A 494 -5.28 -20.62 -22.88
C ALA A 494 -6.15 -21.34 -23.94
N ALA A 495 -5.68 -22.47 -24.48
CA ALA A 495 -6.39 -23.24 -25.51
C ALA A 495 -7.24 -24.40 -24.92
N ALA A 496 -6.93 -24.88 -23.71
CA ALA A 496 -7.62 -26.01 -23.07
C ALA A 496 -9.07 -25.67 -22.69
N PRO A 497 -10.04 -26.60 -22.67
CA PRO A 497 -11.40 -26.30 -22.19
C PRO A 497 -11.46 -25.95 -20.67
N CYS A 498 -12.63 -25.56 -20.16
CA CYS A 498 -12.80 -25.24 -18.73
C CYS A 498 -12.56 -26.47 -17.85
N THR A 499 -11.85 -26.33 -16.73
CA THR A 499 -11.70 -27.45 -15.78
C THR A 499 -13.07 -27.88 -15.23
N PRO A 500 -13.37 -29.19 -15.15
CA PRO A 500 -14.61 -29.68 -14.54
C PRO A 500 -14.62 -29.56 -13.01
N LEU A 501 -13.48 -29.29 -12.37
CA LEU A 501 -13.36 -29.25 -10.90
C LEU A 501 -13.52 -27.84 -10.31
N GLY A 502 -13.08 -26.82 -11.05
CA GLY A 502 -13.11 -25.43 -10.59
C GLY A 502 -14.49 -24.80 -10.72
N GLU A 503 -14.71 -23.69 -10.02
CA GLU A 503 -15.91 -22.88 -10.19
C GLU A 503 -15.91 -22.17 -11.55
N MET A 504 -17.10 -21.99 -12.10
CA MET A 504 -17.33 -21.15 -13.28
C MET A 504 -18.12 -19.92 -12.87
N ARG A 505 -17.84 -18.75 -13.45
CA ARG A 505 -18.42 -17.48 -13.03
C ARG A 505 -18.95 -16.69 -14.22
N VAL A 506 -20.06 -16.00 -14.03
CA VAL A 506 -20.47 -14.88 -14.89
C VAL A 506 -20.31 -13.60 -14.08
N GLU A 507 -19.50 -12.67 -14.59
CA GLU A 507 -19.22 -11.37 -13.99
C GLU A 507 -19.90 -10.25 -14.78
N PHE A 508 -20.41 -9.28 -14.06
CA PHE A 508 -21.07 -8.09 -14.56
C PHE A 508 -20.21 -6.87 -14.20
N ASN A 509 -19.93 -6.00 -15.15
CA ASN A 509 -19.16 -4.78 -14.88
C ASN A 509 -19.97 -3.66 -14.20
N ALA A 510 -21.24 -3.91 -13.91
CA ALA A 510 -22.11 -3.07 -13.10
C ALA A 510 -23.07 -3.95 -12.27
N PRO A 511 -23.55 -3.47 -11.11
CA PRO A 511 -24.45 -4.25 -10.26
C PRO A 511 -25.76 -4.60 -10.97
N VAL A 512 -26.22 -5.83 -10.80
CA VAL A 512 -27.46 -6.37 -11.38
C VAL A 512 -28.39 -6.80 -10.25
N ASP A 513 -29.70 -6.65 -10.43
CA ASP A 513 -30.68 -7.18 -9.48
C ASP A 513 -30.46 -8.69 -9.23
N ARG A 514 -30.45 -9.09 -7.96
CA ARG A 514 -30.15 -10.47 -7.56
C ARG A 514 -31.08 -11.49 -8.22
N ALA A 515 -32.37 -11.17 -8.38
CA ALA A 515 -33.33 -12.09 -8.99
C ALA A 515 -33.03 -12.30 -10.49
N LEU A 516 -32.65 -11.23 -11.20
CA LEU A 516 -32.22 -11.32 -12.59
C LEU A 516 -30.90 -12.09 -12.73
N ALA A 517 -29.93 -11.83 -11.86
CA ALA A 517 -28.66 -12.56 -11.85
C ALA A 517 -28.87 -14.06 -11.56
N GLN A 518 -29.80 -14.42 -10.68
CA GLN A 518 -30.19 -15.80 -10.39
C GLN A 518 -30.88 -16.51 -11.55
N ALA A 519 -31.31 -15.81 -12.60
CA ALA A 519 -31.89 -16.41 -13.80
C ALA A 519 -30.85 -16.92 -14.81
N VAL A 520 -29.56 -16.60 -14.64
CA VAL A 520 -28.47 -17.11 -15.49
C VAL A 520 -28.39 -18.64 -15.39
N ARG A 521 -28.06 -19.35 -16.48
CA ARG A 521 -27.94 -20.83 -16.49
C ARG A 521 -26.70 -21.29 -17.24
N LEU A 522 -26.09 -22.39 -16.78
CA LEU A 522 -25.21 -23.22 -17.61
C LEU A 522 -25.99 -24.43 -18.12
N ALA A 523 -26.34 -24.45 -19.40
CA ALA A 523 -27.12 -25.52 -20.01
C ALA A 523 -26.20 -26.67 -20.46
N PHE A 524 -26.13 -27.73 -19.64
CA PHE A 524 -25.50 -29.00 -20.02
C PHE A 524 -26.55 -29.96 -20.64
N PRO A 525 -26.13 -30.96 -21.43
CA PRO A 525 -27.01 -32.00 -21.95
C PRO A 525 -27.78 -32.75 -20.86
N ALA A 526 -27.17 -32.94 -19.69
CA ALA A 526 -27.80 -33.60 -18.53
C ALA A 526 -28.79 -32.71 -17.77
N GLY A 527 -28.89 -31.42 -18.12
CA GLY A 527 -29.76 -30.45 -17.49
C GLY A 527 -29.05 -29.14 -17.12
N PRO A 528 -29.78 -28.03 -16.96
CA PRO A 528 -29.19 -26.74 -16.63
C PRO A 528 -28.71 -26.68 -15.17
N ARG A 529 -27.53 -26.10 -14.95
CA ARG A 529 -27.02 -25.74 -13.63
C ARG A 529 -27.47 -24.33 -13.24
N MET A 530 -27.80 -24.15 -11.97
CA MET A 530 -28.19 -22.87 -11.38
C MET A 530 -27.00 -22.19 -10.69
N PRO A 531 -26.93 -20.85 -10.70
CA PRO A 531 -25.90 -20.11 -10.02
C PRO A 531 -26.20 -19.90 -8.54
N VAL A 532 -25.16 -19.57 -7.80
CA VAL A 532 -25.22 -18.94 -6.47
C VAL A 532 -24.71 -17.50 -6.62
N PRO A 533 -25.46 -16.49 -6.18
CA PRO A 533 -24.97 -15.11 -6.15
C PRO A 533 -23.76 -14.95 -5.25
N GLU A 534 -22.87 -14.01 -5.56
CA GLU A 534 -21.65 -13.77 -4.77
C GLU A 534 -21.91 -13.32 -3.33
N SER A 535 -23.07 -12.71 -3.07
CA SER A 535 -23.45 -12.19 -1.75
C SER A 535 -24.97 -12.16 -1.58
N ASP A 536 -25.43 -11.87 -0.36
CA ASP A 536 -26.85 -11.73 -0.05
C ASP A 536 -27.45 -10.35 -0.35
N SER A 537 -26.66 -9.45 -0.94
CA SER A 537 -27.12 -8.12 -1.36
C SER A 537 -28.26 -8.20 -2.39
N SER A 538 -29.13 -7.18 -2.40
CA SER A 538 -30.22 -7.05 -3.39
C SER A 538 -29.68 -6.87 -4.82
N VAL A 539 -28.46 -6.34 -4.94
CA VAL A 539 -27.71 -6.24 -6.20
C VAL A 539 -26.39 -6.99 -6.08
N VAL A 540 -25.98 -7.66 -7.16
CA VAL A 540 -24.74 -8.45 -7.22
C VAL A 540 -23.98 -8.15 -8.51
N SER A 541 -22.66 -8.28 -8.47
CA SER A 541 -21.79 -8.07 -9.64
C SER A 541 -21.31 -9.39 -10.25
N SER A 542 -21.60 -10.52 -9.63
CA SER A 542 -21.30 -11.82 -10.23
C SER A 542 -22.17 -12.95 -9.69
N VAL A 543 -22.20 -14.04 -10.47
CA VAL A 543 -22.83 -15.30 -10.11
C VAL A 543 -21.88 -16.46 -10.34
N VAL A 544 -21.88 -17.42 -9.43
CA VAL A 544 -20.94 -18.54 -9.40
C VAL A 544 -21.67 -19.86 -9.56
N PHE A 545 -21.13 -20.73 -10.39
CA PHE A 545 -21.56 -22.12 -10.55
C PHE A 545 -20.54 -23.02 -9.86
N ARG A 546 -21.00 -23.77 -8.85
CA ARG A 546 -20.17 -24.72 -8.12
C ARG A 546 -20.10 -26.05 -8.86
N GLY A 547 -18.89 -26.57 -8.99
CA GLY A 547 -18.64 -27.91 -9.51
C GLY A 547 -18.93 -29.02 -8.49
N PRO A 548 -18.57 -30.28 -8.82
CA PRO A 548 -17.95 -30.69 -10.07
C PRO A 548 -18.94 -30.68 -11.25
N PHE A 549 -18.41 -30.42 -12.44
CA PHE A 549 -19.13 -30.47 -13.71
C PHE A 549 -18.82 -31.77 -14.45
N PRO A 550 -19.73 -32.26 -15.32
CA PRO A 550 -19.45 -33.39 -16.19
C PRO A 550 -18.19 -33.14 -17.03
N GLU A 551 -17.28 -34.10 -17.13
CA GLU A 551 -16.05 -33.95 -17.89
C GLU A 551 -16.29 -34.04 -19.41
N SER A 552 -15.42 -33.45 -20.22
CA SER A 552 -15.46 -33.52 -21.69
C SER A 552 -16.82 -33.18 -22.33
N THR A 553 -17.62 -32.35 -21.66
CA THR A 553 -19.04 -32.15 -22.00
C THR A 553 -19.26 -30.71 -22.50
N PRO A 554 -19.94 -30.53 -23.66
CA PRO A 554 -20.31 -29.20 -24.14
C PRO A 554 -21.41 -28.59 -23.27
N PHE A 555 -21.41 -27.27 -23.11
CA PHE A 555 -22.47 -26.55 -22.42
C PHE A 555 -22.65 -25.15 -23.01
N ARG A 556 -23.82 -24.55 -22.78
CA ARG A 556 -24.13 -23.18 -23.18
C ARG A 556 -24.34 -22.26 -21.98
N ILE A 557 -23.79 -21.07 -22.03
CA ILE A 557 -24.05 -20.01 -21.04
C ILE A 557 -25.27 -19.23 -21.50
N LEU A 558 -26.34 -19.24 -20.71
CA LEU A 558 -27.60 -18.56 -20.99
C LEU A 558 -27.79 -17.39 -20.02
N LEU A 559 -27.98 -16.18 -20.55
CA LEU A 559 -28.41 -15.01 -19.80
C LEU A 559 -29.92 -14.78 -20.00
N PRO A 560 -30.64 -14.17 -19.04
CA PRO A 560 -32.03 -13.82 -19.23
C PRO A 560 -32.20 -12.71 -20.28
N ASP A 561 -33.30 -12.77 -21.02
CA ASP A 561 -33.63 -11.78 -22.03
C ASP A 561 -33.84 -10.39 -21.41
N GLY A 562 -33.31 -9.37 -22.08
CA GLY A 562 -33.46 -7.98 -21.63
C GLY A 562 -32.77 -7.69 -20.29
N LEU A 563 -31.72 -8.43 -19.94
CA LEU A 563 -30.93 -8.20 -18.73
C LEU A 563 -30.47 -6.74 -18.64
N ARG A 564 -30.73 -6.13 -17.48
CA ARG A 564 -30.36 -4.75 -17.15
C ARG A 564 -29.56 -4.69 -15.86
N ASP A 565 -28.69 -3.69 -15.77
CA ASP A 565 -28.06 -3.33 -14.50
C ASP A 565 -29.03 -2.54 -13.60
N ALA A 566 -28.60 -2.24 -12.38
CA ALA A 566 -29.37 -1.50 -11.39
C ALA A 566 -29.72 -0.06 -11.84
N ASP A 567 -29.00 0.48 -12.83
CA ASP A 567 -29.26 1.79 -13.44
C ASP A 567 -30.19 1.70 -14.67
N GLY A 568 -30.68 0.50 -14.99
CA GLY A 568 -31.61 0.24 -16.09
C GLY A 568 -30.96 0.12 -17.47
N ARG A 569 -29.62 0.11 -17.57
CA ARG A 569 -28.89 -0.02 -18.83
C ARG A 569 -29.00 -1.45 -19.37
N LEU A 570 -29.23 -1.57 -20.66
CA LEU A 570 -29.27 -2.87 -21.35
C LEU A 570 -27.87 -3.46 -21.52
N LEU A 571 -27.79 -4.78 -21.46
CA LEU A 571 -26.56 -5.53 -21.71
C LEU A 571 -26.05 -5.30 -23.15
N SER A 572 -24.92 -4.60 -23.27
CA SER A 572 -24.35 -4.18 -24.55
C SER A 572 -23.86 -5.36 -25.41
N ASN A 573 -23.37 -6.43 -24.78
CA ASN A 573 -22.88 -7.63 -25.45
C ASN A 573 -23.89 -8.79 -25.38
N ALA A 574 -25.19 -8.49 -25.33
CA ALA A 574 -26.24 -9.52 -25.31
C ALA A 574 -26.15 -10.52 -26.47
N ALA A 575 -25.73 -10.07 -27.66
CA ALA A 575 -25.54 -10.92 -28.83
C ALA A 575 -24.41 -11.97 -28.68
N ALA A 576 -23.54 -11.86 -27.68
CA ALA A 576 -22.54 -12.88 -27.36
C ALA A 576 -23.15 -14.10 -26.63
N PHE A 577 -24.44 -14.02 -26.27
CA PHE A 577 -25.16 -15.08 -25.56
C PHE A 577 -26.36 -15.56 -26.41
N PRO A 578 -26.64 -16.87 -26.44
CA PRO A 578 -25.99 -17.93 -25.69
C PRO A 578 -24.56 -18.24 -26.18
N MET A 579 -23.63 -18.41 -25.25
CA MET A 579 -22.21 -18.69 -25.55
C MET A 579 -21.93 -20.18 -25.43
N ASP A 580 -21.33 -20.80 -26.45
CA ASP A 580 -20.90 -22.20 -26.42
C ASP A 580 -19.56 -22.38 -25.70
N SER A 581 -19.45 -23.41 -24.89
CA SER A 581 -18.21 -23.80 -24.20
C SER A 581 -18.16 -25.31 -23.93
N ARG A 582 -17.07 -25.80 -23.34
CA ARG A 582 -16.85 -27.22 -23.04
C ARG A 582 -16.02 -27.38 -21.78
N THR A 583 -16.30 -28.43 -20.99
CA THR A 583 -15.41 -28.88 -19.92
C THR A 583 -14.28 -29.76 -20.45
N ALA A 584 -13.13 -29.74 -19.79
CA ALA A 584 -12.03 -30.64 -20.07
C ALA A 584 -12.28 -32.03 -19.46
N ALA A 585 -11.42 -33.00 -19.76
CA ALA A 585 -11.32 -34.22 -18.96
C ALA A 585 -10.93 -33.86 -17.52
N TYR A 586 -11.19 -34.76 -16.57
CA TYR A 586 -10.64 -34.57 -15.22
C TYR A 586 -9.10 -34.52 -15.29
N PRO A 587 -8.47 -33.56 -14.59
CA PRO A 587 -7.01 -33.51 -14.55
C PRO A 587 -6.48 -34.81 -13.92
N PRO A 588 -5.35 -35.34 -14.41
CA PRO A 588 -4.76 -36.55 -13.85
C PRO A 588 -4.34 -36.29 -12.40
N LEU A 589 -4.58 -37.27 -11.51
CA LEU A 589 -4.21 -37.18 -10.09
C LEU A 589 -2.70 -37.04 -9.87
N ALA A 590 -1.91 -37.54 -10.83
CA ALA A 590 -0.46 -37.34 -10.91
C ALA A 590 -0.06 -37.12 -12.37
N LYS A 591 0.72 -36.06 -12.64
CA LYS A 591 1.28 -35.75 -13.96
C LYS A 591 2.80 -35.91 -13.86
N PHE A 592 3.34 -36.94 -14.49
CA PHE A 592 4.78 -37.13 -14.62
C PHE A 592 5.28 -36.38 -15.86
N ALA A 593 6.50 -35.84 -15.80
CA ALA A 593 7.14 -35.29 -17.00
C ALA A 593 7.27 -36.39 -18.06
N ALA A 594 7.14 -36.04 -19.33
CA ALA A 594 7.19 -36.98 -20.48
C ALA A 594 8.60 -37.57 -20.75
N ALA A 595 9.39 -37.79 -19.71
CA ALA A 595 10.67 -38.47 -19.74
C ALA A 595 10.51 -39.86 -19.11
N PRO A 596 11.35 -40.86 -19.45
CA PRO A 596 11.30 -42.14 -18.75
C PRO A 596 11.55 -41.91 -17.26
N PHE A 597 10.58 -42.28 -16.43
CA PHE A 597 10.73 -42.30 -14.98
C PHE A 597 10.71 -43.76 -14.52
N GLY A 598 11.59 -44.07 -13.56
CA GLY A 598 11.62 -45.36 -12.88
C GLY A 598 11.10 -45.19 -11.45
N ILE A 599 10.46 -46.22 -10.93
CA ILE A 599 10.10 -46.30 -9.52
C ILE A 599 11.20 -47.10 -8.83
N LEU A 600 11.89 -46.49 -7.86
CA LEU A 600 12.86 -47.16 -6.99
C LEU A 600 12.23 -47.35 -5.62
N GLU A 601 11.84 -48.59 -5.31
CA GLU A 601 11.37 -48.97 -3.97
C GLU A 601 12.57 -49.37 -3.13
N SER A 602 12.88 -48.61 -2.07
CA SER A 602 14.06 -48.90 -1.24
C SER A 602 13.86 -50.09 -0.31
N HIS A 603 12.62 -50.51 -0.03
CA HIS A 603 12.27 -51.66 0.81
C HIS A 603 10.93 -52.25 0.36
N ALA A 604 10.97 -53.31 -0.46
CA ALA A 604 9.77 -53.90 -1.05
C ALA A 604 8.95 -54.70 -0.03
N GLU A 605 8.09 -54.02 0.72
CA GLU A 605 6.83 -54.58 1.19
C GLU A 605 5.67 -53.81 0.50
N PRO A 606 5.03 -54.39 -0.53
CA PRO A 606 4.03 -53.69 -1.32
C PRO A 606 2.76 -53.43 -0.50
N ALA A 607 2.58 -52.19 -0.05
CA ALA A 607 1.41 -51.79 0.75
C ALA A 607 0.40 -50.89 0.01
N MET A 608 0.64 -50.50 -1.25
CA MET A 608 -0.35 -49.70 -2.00
C MET A 608 -0.43 -50.09 -3.49
N PRO A 609 -1.60 -50.57 -3.96
CA PRO A 609 -1.83 -50.70 -5.39
C PRO A 609 -2.03 -49.31 -6.01
N VAL A 610 -1.02 -48.83 -6.75
CA VAL A 610 -1.20 -47.67 -7.65
C VAL A 610 -1.92 -48.18 -8.89
N THR A 611 -3.17 -47.73 -9.09
CA THR A 611 -3.91 -48.05 -10.31
C THR A 611 -3.44 -47.16 -11.45
N LEU A 612 -2.63 -47.70 -12.37
CA LEU A 612 -2.28 -47.03 -13.61
C LEU A 612 -3.41 -47.23 -14.63
N ARG A 613 -3.96 -46.13 -15.16
CA ARG A 613 -4.92 -46.15 -16.28
C ARG A 613 -4.23 -45.62 -17.54
N GLY A 614 -4.46 -46.27 -18.68
CA GLY A 614 -3.97 -45.80 -19.97
C GLY A 614 -2.54 -46.22 -20.35
N ILE A 615 -2.03 -47.35 -19.83
CA ILE A 615 -0.76 -47.90 -20.32
C ILE A 615 -0.99 -48.44 -21.73
N GLU A 616 -0.24 -47.91 -22.71
CA GLU A 616 -0.25 -48.44 -24.08
C GLU A 616 0.19 -49.93 -24.08
N PRO A 617 -0.40 -50.81 -24.92
CA PRO A 617 -0.23 -52.27 -24.83
C PRO A 617 1.18 -52.82 -25.11
N SER A 618 2.21 -51.98 -25.24
CA SER A 618 3.52 -52.38 -25.76
C SER A 618 4.73 -51.79 -25.02
N ALA A 619 4.59 -51.44 -23.74
CA ALA A 619 5.76 -51.23 -22.90
C ALA A 619 6.40 -52.59 -22.57
N VAL A 620 7.50 -52.92 -23.25
CA VAL A 620 8.37 -54.05 -22.92
C VAL A 620 8.97 -53.78 -21.54
N LEU A 621 8.45 -54.44 -20.51
CA LEU A 621 9.01 -54.41 -19.15
C LEU A 621 10.35 -55.15 -19.15
N SER A 622 11.46 -54.42 -19.15
CA SER A 622 12.79 -54.97 -18.87
C SER A 622 13.09 -54.88 -17.38
N VAL A 623 13.06 -56.02 -16.69
CA VAL A 623 13.52 -56.15 -15.30
C VAL A 623 15.05 -56.20 -15.30
N VAL A 624 15.70 -55.20 -14.73
CA VAL A 624 17.16 -55.19 -14.54
C VAL A 624 17.44 -55.55 -13.08
N ALA A 625 18.02 -56.72 -12.85
CA ALA A 625 18.55 -57.12 -11.55
C ALA A 625 20.00 -56.66 -11.42
N PRO A 626 20.42 -56.04 -10.30
CA PRO A 626 21.80 -55.63 -10.12
C PRO A 626 22.68 -56.85 -9.84
N GLY A 627 23.69 -57.07 -10.71
CA GLY A 627 24.76 -58.05 -10.48
C GLY A 627 24.69 -59.29 -11.36
N ARG A 628 25.07 -59.14 -12.64
CA ARG A 628 25.79 -60.16 -13.43
C ARG A 628 26.28 -59.50 -14.71
N ASP A 629 27.60 -59.40 -14.87
CA ASP A 629 28.24 -59.06 -16.13
C ASP A 629 27.76 -60.00 -17.24
N GLN A 630 27.03 -59.45 -18.20
CA GLN A 630 26.98 -60.00 -19.56
C GLN A 630 27.16 -58.85 -20.53
N ALA A 631 28.22 -58.96 -21.33
CA ALA A 631 28.54 -58.03 -22.40
C ALA A 631 27.34 -57.82 -23.34
N LEU A 632 26.98 -56.55 -23.58
CA LEU A 632 26.01 -56.20 -24.61
C LEU A 632 26.56 -56.59 -26.00
N PRO A 633 25.77 -57.23 -26.88
CA PRO A 633 26.08 -57.25 -28.30
C PRO A 633 25.81 -55.87 -28.93
N PRO A 634 26.49 -55.51 -30.03
CA PRO A 634 26.35 -54.19 -30.63
C PRO A 634 24.97 -54.01 -31.28
N PRO A 635 24.55 -52.75 -31.55
CA PRO A 635 23.24 -52.46 -32.11
C PRO A 635 23.16 -52.99 -33.55
N ARG A 636 22.09 -53.70 -33.88
CA ARG A 636 21.71 -53.95 -35.28
C ARG A 636 21.04 -52.71 -35.83
N ASP A 637 21.78 -51.94 -36.61
CA ASP A 637 21.20 -50.97 -37.53
C ASP A 637 20.58 -51.67 -38.74
N GLN A 638 19.32 -51.30 -39.01
CA GLN A 638 18.67 -51.13 -40.31
C GLN A 638 18.75 -52.28 -41.33
N ALA A 639 17.64 -53.01 -41.50
CA ALA A 639 17.27 -53.62 -42.77
C ALA A 639 16.19 -52.77 -43.44
N ALA A 640 16.63 -51.96 -44.39
CA ALA A 640 15.78 -51.29 -45.37
C ALA A 640 15.11 -52.32 -46.31
N ALA A 641 13.90 -51.97 -46.75
CA ALA A 641 13.15 -52.69 -47.78
C ALA A 641 13.95 -52.80 -49.10
N PRO A 642 13.78 -53.88 -49.89
CA PRO A 642 14.38 -53.96 -51.22
C PRO A 642 13.56 -53.17 -52.24
N ALA A 643 14.19 -52.18 -52.86
CA ALA A 643 13.73 -51.55 -54.08
C ALA A 643 13.81 -52.55 -55.26
N ARG A 644 12.76 -52.60 -56.08
CA ARG A 644 12.78 -53.29 -57.38
C ARG A 644 13.05 -52.28 -58.50
N ASP A 645 13.85 -52.79 -59.42
CA ASP A 645 14.55 -52.20 -60.54
C ASP A 645 13.69 -51.43 -61.56
N GLN A 646 14.26 -50.37 -62.15
CA GLN A 646 13.74 -49.71 -63.35
C GLN A 646 14.73 -49.91 -64.51
N GLY A 647 14.23 -50.33 -65.67
CA GLY A 647 15.00 -50.35 -66.91
C GLY A 647 14.16 -50.55 -68.17
N ALA A 648 13.82 -49.42 -68.81
CA ALA A 648 13.56 -49.19 -70.25
C ALA A 648 12.14 -49.45 -70.87
N ALA A 649 11.77 -48.48 -71.71
CA ALA A 649 10.51 -48.20 -72.43
C ALA A 649 10.22 -49.17 -73.62
N PRO A 650 9.07 -49.13 -74.37
CA PRO A 650 8.42 -47.93 -74.96
C PRO A 650 6.86 -47.87 -75.03
N ALA A 651 6.33 -46.63 -74.92
CA ALA A 651 5.32 -45.90 -75.73
C ALA A 651 3.95 -46.55 -76.19
N PRO A 652 2.97 -45.77 -76.72
CA PRO A 652 1.74 -45.39 -75.99
C PRO A 652 0.42 -45.71 -76.75
N ASP A 653 -0.75 -45.71 -76.08
CA ASP A 653 -1.95 -44.97 -76.52
C ASP A 653 -3.21 -45.17 -75.64
N ARG A 654 -3.98 -44.08 -75.56
CA ARG A 654 -5.46 -43.95 -75.50
C ARG A 654 -6.30 -44.34 -74.26
N ALA A 655 -6.98 -43.28 -73.80
CA ALA A 655 -8.43 -43.14 -73.60
C ALA A 655 -9.04 -43.37 -72.20
N ALA A 656 -9.85 -42.38 -71.84
CA ALA A 656 -10.68 -42.17 -70.65
C ALA A 656 -12.02 -42.97 -70.71
N PRO A 657 -13.07 -42.66 -69.91
CA PRO A 657 -13.24 -42.50 -68.46
C PRO A 657 -14.33 -43.51 -67.91
N PRO A 658 -15.37 -43.17 -67.10
CA PRO A 658 -15.44 -43.44 -65.65
C PRO A 658 -16.68 -44.23 -65.15
N ARG A 659 -16.68 -44.57 -63.83
CA ARG A 659 -17.84 -44.85 -62.91
C ARG A 659 -18.72 -46.09 -63.20
N PRO A 660 -19.65 -46.51 -62.30
CA PRO A 660 -19.73 -46.44 -60.83
C PRO A 660 -20.17 -47.80 -60.17
N ASP A 661 -20.40 -47.74 -58.86
CA ASP A 661 -21.51 -48.39 -58.13
C ASP A 661 -21.42 -49.83 -57.59
N GLN A 662 -21.70 -49.86 -56.28
CA GLN A 662 -22.59 -50.78 -55.55
C GLN A 662 -22.05 -52.08 -54.93
N LEU A 663 -22.12 -52.04 -53.59
CA LEU A 663 -22.80 -53.02 -52.72
C LEU A 663 -22.50 -54.50 -52.93
N ARG A 664 -21.72 -55.05 -51.99
CA ARG A 664 -22.26 -56.04 -51.03
C ARG A 664 -21.42 -56.08 -49.76
#